data_AF-A0A016WL57-F1
#
_entry.id   AF-A0A016WL57-F1
#
_cell.length_a   1.000
_cell.length_b   1.000
_cell.length_c   1.000
_cell.angle_alpha   90.00
_cell.angle_beta   90.00
_cell.angle_gamma   90.00
#
_symmetry.space_group_name_H-M   'P 1'
#
loop_
_entity.id
_entity.type
_entity.pdbx_description
1 polymer ?
#
loop_
_entity_poly.entity_id
_entity_poly.type
_entity_poly.pdbx_seq_one_letter_code
_entity_poly.pdbx_strand_id
1 'polypeptide(L)'
;MAWLRTAPAMDENHFDPQLNSITLPVAILHQPFYDPTLPTAVNYGALGVIVGHELTHGFDDQGVQWDGTGVLSNWMDNSSTIGFRDMADCVVKQYGNFCPLDKGKYGSAACLDGDMTQGENIADNGGIRSAFRAYRNYINLHGPDPQLPDELLQDFTSDQLFFLSFAQTWCELRRDENAMLSQLLRDVHSPSEYRVWGTMQNFPAFKDAFHCPSTSYAPDKHCDVWVSELDSSYGEPVVKTELNIRPNKQITPNQKEEYEAYKTAVDFFQASVNTSADPCTDFFQYACGRYDNAAGAFGTTRGKINQQVAEQLYNPEYEATIKSSMALIKAKEFTDACIEATKDSSKNQEILATKNYLLPRVNKLAEYLGSKFTYVFGGKVSRRPDKTQLANALGYLSFTQGIDTLIRPTVSTNWPEPKKGYAMFLDQNIAYMGKSFYDPKAFKLVKENYVLSATAIIARFAKAQGLSINEAELKENIRGLIDFEQFIALTYSTDAKLRRTSQRSWNPMSVNDLAKYSFLDWKAYMKQVPEVAQEVVQKSTFRVSVYEPEQYEKMSRDYESWDQTKLVNYLFMRLVLENAQYLPSYASDFELMPEEPMELGRERLHFRFRRTDNLEDVMINCAAMANSLLQYAIGRVYIDHAYPTEEKRKLIKESAGGMIQNVIHSFQGMLDSLDWMTQETKQRAYEKTMGVVQNVAFPSFIMYNQLLDAHYRGIELNPAEENYYDMWTKLTLFHIELEYRNLREKQVNRHDFDGQPATVNAWYMRGFNSITFPVGILQPPFFHPLWPTSANYGGLGVIAGHELIHGFDDKGVQWGPTGEMVYRNCDECTGWMDKESTEGFNAMARCVIDEYGQFCPLDPSKFTPHCVNGTLTQGENIADNGGIHAAYRAYRTHIGLNGQDPLLPDRLFGQFNHDQLFFLSFAQVWCEKRRTDDRLYRQLMVDPHSPAMYRVFGTLQNYPAFRVAYNCPAESPYAPKKHCNVWVPNYTP
;
A
#
# COMPACT_ATOMS: atom_id res chain seq x y z
N MET A 1 -31.70 -33.06 -5.11
CA MET A 1 -32.29 -32.43 -3.93
C MET A 1 -33.80 -32.63 -4.02
N ALA A 2 -34.44 -33.15 -2.97
CA ALA A 2 -35.89 -33.21 -2.88
C ALA A 2 -36.32 -32.10 -1.90
N TRP A 3 -37.16 -31.17 -2.36
CA TRP A 3 -37.76 -30.13 -1.52
C TRP A 3 -38.72 -30.80 -0.53
N LEU A 4 -38.33 -30.92 0.73
CA LEU A 4 -39.08 -31.69 1.73
C LEU A 4 -40.28 -30.93 2.31
N ARG A 5 -40.44 -29.62 2.03
CA ARG A 5 -41.42 -28.77 2.72
C ARG A 5 -42.29 -27.84 1.87
N THR A 6 -41.96 -27.53 0.62
CA THR A 6 -42.74 -26.56 -0.17
C THR A 6 -43.07 -27.08 -1.57
N ALA A 7 -44.34 -26.91 -1.99
CA ALA A 7 -44.72 -27.10 -3.37
C ALA A 7 -44.22 -25.88 -4.19
N PRO A 8 -43.81 -26.03 -5.46
CA PRO A 8 -43.29 -24.92 -6.27
C PRO A 8 -44.25 -23.72 -6.46
N ALA A 9 -45.53 -23.91 -6.11
CA ALA A 9 -46.59 -22.91 -6.21
C ALA A 9 -46.96 -22.25 -4.87
N MET A 10 -46.24 -22.54 -3.77
CA MET A 10 -46.42 -21.85 -2.48
C MET A 10 -45.39 -20.72 -2.33
N ASP A 11 -45.87 -19.56 -1.88
CA ASP A 11 -45.09 -18.34 -1.64
C ASP A 11 -44.49 -18.36 -0.22
N GLU A 12 -43.69 -19.39 0.07
CA GLU A 12 -42.99 -19.55 1.35
C GLU A 12 -41.50 -19.74 1.09
N ASN A 13 -40.75 -18.63 1.13
CA ASN A 13 -39.30 -18.69 1.27
C ASN A 13 -38.96 -19.17 2.67
N HIS A 14 -37.81 -19.83 2.80
CA HIS A 14 -37.30 -20.18 4.13
C HIS A 14 -35.79 -20.41 4.08
N PHE A 15 -35.17 -20.11 5.21
CA PHE A 15 -33.87 -20.62 5.60
C PHE A 15 -34.01 -21.95 6.37
N ASP A 16 -33.19 -22.95 6.03
CA ASP A 16 -33.06 -24.19 6.80
C ASP A 16 -31.70 -24.22 7.50
N PRO A 17 -31.65 -24.05 8.84
CA PRO A 17 -30.39 -24.05 9.58
C PRO A 17 -29.68 -25.41 9.58
N GLN A 18 -30.39 -26.53 9.41
CA GLN A 18 -29.78 -27.87 9.37
C GLN A 18 -29.05 -28.14 8.06
N LEU A 19 -29.46 -27.44 7.00
CA LEU A 19 -28.87 -27.54 5.67
C LEU A 19 -27.98 -26.35 5.33
N ASN A 20 -28.00 -25.29 6.15
CA ASN A 20 -27.45 -23.98 5.87
C ASN A 20 -27.82 -23.51 4.45
N SER A 21 -29.12 -23.51 4.14
CA SER A 21 -29.63 -23.29 2.79
C SER A 21 -30.81 -22.33 2.76
N ILE A 22 -30.86 -21.48 1.74
CA ILE A 22 -32.00 -20.61 1.42
C ILE A 22 -32.80 -21.22 0.28
N THR A 23 -34.12 -21.21 0.40
CA THR A 23 -35.06 -21.63 -0.64
C THR A 23 -35.85 -20.44 -1.14
N LEU A 24 -35.77 -20.16 -2.46
CA LEU A 24 -36.62 -19.17 -3.13
C LEU A 24 -37.48 -19.87 -4.20
N PRO A 25 -38.79 -20.04 -3.98
CA PRO A 25 -39.70 -20.64 -4.96
C PRO A 25 -39.86 -19.76 -6.20
N VAL A 26 -40.21 -20.36 -7.33
CA VAL A 26 -40.45 -19.60 -8.57
C VAL A 26 -41.61 -18.59 -8.45
N ALA A 27 -42.54 -18.81 -7.51
CA ALA A 27 -43.66 -17.92 -7.23
C ALA A 27 -43.24 -16.52 -6.76
N ILE A 28 -42.01 -16.36 -6.24
CA ILE A 28 -41.50 -15.03 -5.85
C ILE A 28 -40.59 -14.38 -6.92
N LEU A 29 -40.26 -15.11 -7.99
CA LEU A 29 -39.40 -14.62 -9.08
C LEU A 29 -40.21 -13.93 -10.19
N HIS A 30 -41.28 -13.23 -9.81
CA HIS A 30 -42.12 -12.43 -10.70
C HIS A 30 -42.70 -11.20 -9.98
N GLN A 31 -43.35 -10.30 -10.71
CA GLN A 31 -43.99 -9.12 -10.13
C GLN A 31 -45.01 -9.50 -9.04
N PRO A 32 -45.08 -8.77 -7.92
CA PRO A 32 -44.43 -7.49 -7.65
C PRO A 32 -42.98 -7.58 -7.11
N PHE A 33 -42.47 -8.77 -6.82
CA PHE A 33 -41.20 -8.96 -6.11
C PHE A 33 -39.96 -8.84 -7.00
N TYR A 34 -40.04 -9.31 -8.25
CA TYR A 34 -38.93 -9.29 -9.18
C TYR A 34 -39.38 -9.19 -10.63
N ASP A 35 -38.68 -8.37 -11.41
CA ASP A 35 -38.76 -8.37 -12.87
C ASP A 35 -37.42 -7.86 -13.42
N PRO A 36 -36.74 -8.63 -14.29
CA PRO A 36 -35.41 -8.27 -14.80
C PRO A 36 -35.39 -6.95 -15.61
N THR A 37 -36.55 -6.42 -16.00
CA THR A 37 -36.67 -5.15 -16.73
C THR A 37 -36.88 -3.94 -15.82
N LEU A 38 -37.17 -4.14 -14.53
CA LEU A 38 -37.29 -3.05 -13.55
C LEU A 38 -35.92 -2.50 -13.15
N PRO A 39 -35.85 -1.24 -12.69
CA PRO A 39 -34.62 -0.68 -12.15
C PRO A 39 -34.02 -1.56 -11.07
N THR A 40 -32.69 -1.65 -11.06
CA THR A 40 -31.88 -2.37 -10.08
C THR A 40 -32.30 -2.02 -8.65
N ALA A 41 -32.48 -0.72 -8.34
CA ALA A 41 -32.94 -0.27 -7.04
C ALA A 41 -34.25 -0.92 -6.58
N VAL A 42 -35.20 -1.11 -7.50
CA VAL A 42 -36.50 -1.74 -7.22
C VAL A 42 -36.32 -3.24 -6.98
N ASN A 43 -35.60 -3.94 -7.85
CA ASN A 43 -35.36 -5.39 -7.67
C ASN A 43 -34.61 -5.71 -6.37
N TYR A 44 -33.63 -4.89 -5.98
CA TYR A 44 -32.93 -5.07 -4.72
C TYR A 44 -33.77 -4.64 -3.51
N GLY A 45 -34.62 -3.63 -3.64
CA GLY A 45 -35.53 -3.17 -2.59
C GLY A 45 -36.67 -4.16 -2.31
N ALA A 46 -37.11 -4.92 -3.32
CA ALA A 46 -38.09 -6.00 -3.20
C ALA A 46 -37.39 -7.35 -2.97
N LEU A 47 -37.19 -8.15 -4.03
CA LEU A 47 -36.59 -9.50 -3.93
C LEU A 47 -35.25 -9.49 -3.18
N GLY A 48 -34.39 -8.50 -3.42
CA GLY A 48 -33.09 -8.44 -2.75
C GLY A 48 -33.21 -8.40 -1.22
N VAL A 49 -34.15 -7.64 -0.67
CA VAL A 49 -34.40 -7.59 0.79
C VAL A 49 -34.92 -8.94 1.29
N ILE A 50 -35.77 -9.61 0.52
CA ILE A 50 -36.28 -10.94 0.87
C ILE A 50 -35.15 -11.97 0.89
N VAL A 51 -34.28 -11.98 -0.12
CA VAL A 51 -33.08 -12.85 -0.11
C VAL A 51 -32.18 -12.53 1.09
N GLY A 52 -31.98 -11.24 1.39
CA GLY A 52 -31.22 -10.81 2.55
C GLY A 52 -31.86 -11.24 3.87
N HIS A 53 -33.18 -11.20 3.97
CA HIS A 53 -33.96 -11.62 5.13
C HIS A 53 -33.73 -13.11 5.40
N GLU A 54 -33.92 -13.95 4.38
CA GLU A 54 -33.66 -15.39 4.49
C GLU A 54 -32.20 -15.70 4.85
N LEU A 55 -31.25 -14.95 4.31
CA LEU A 55 -29.84 -15.11 4.68
C LEU A 55 -29.59 -14.76 6.15
N THR A 56 -30.29 -13.75 6.67
CA THR A 56 -30.11 -13.27 8.04
C THR A 56 -30.68 -14.24 9.07
N HIS A 57 -31.63 -15.10 8.72
CA HIS A 57 -32.05 -16.20 9.58
C HIS A 57 -30.92 -17.17 9.95
N GLY A 58 -29.84 -17.26 9.17
CA GLY A 58 -28.61 -17.96 9.56
C GLY A 58 -27.89 -17.34 10.75
N PHE A 59 -28.27 -16.12 11.12
CA PHE A 59 -27.66 -15.32 12.16
C PHE A 59 -28.72 -14.74 13.14
N ASP A 60 -29.94 -15.26 13.19
CA ASP A 60 -30.91 -14.82 14.21
C ASP A 60 -30.79 -15.64 15.53
N ASP A 61 -31.76 -15.51 16.43
CA ASP A 61 -31.76 -16.21 17.72
C ASP A 61 -31.74 -17.75 17.59
N GLN A 62 -32.24 -18.29 16.48
CA GLN A 62 -32.18 -19.72 16.16
C GLN A 62 -30.97 -20.07 15.31
N GLY A 63 -30.67 -19.26 14.28
CA GLY A 63 -29.58 -19.48 13.32
C GLY A 63 -28.20 -19.53 13.97
N VAL A 64 -27.91 -18.62 14.89
CA VAL A 64 -26.58 -18.58 15.57
C VAL A 64 -26.28 -19.83 16.40
N GLN A 65 -27.25 -20.70 16.64
CA GLN A 65 -27.06 -21.98 17.32
C GLN A 65 -26.46 -23.06 16.40
N TRP A 66 -26.33 -22.80 15.09
CA TRP A 66 -25.83 -23.72 14.08
C TRP A 66 -24.55 -23.15 13.44
N ASP A 67 -23.60 -24.02 13.10
CA ASP A 67 -22.41 -23.62 12.33
C ASP A 67 -22.68 -23.59 10.81
N GLY A 68 -21.67 -23.17 10.03
CA GLY A 68 -21.76 -23.09 8.57
C GLY A 68 -21.98 -24.42 7.85
N THR A 69 -22.02 -25.55 8.56
CA THR A 69 -22.34 -26.88 8.02
C THR A 69 -23.72 -27.39 8.47
N GLY A 70 -24.46 -26.59 9.24
CA GLY A 70 -25.77 -26.97 9.77
C GLY A 70 -25.71 -27.92 10.96
N VAL A 71 -24.62 -27.87 11.74
CA VAL A 71 -24.49 -28.61 13.00
C VAL A 71 -24.73 -27.68 14.18
N LEU A 72 -25.57 -28.09 15.14
CA LEU A 72 -25.74 -27.37 16.40
C LEU A 72 -24.39 -27.19 17.10
N SER A 73 -23.96 -25.95 17.27
CA SER A 73 -22.67 -25.62 17.88
C SER A 73 -22.68 -24.25 18.55
N ASN A 74 -21.78 -24.07 19.50
CA ASN A 74 -21.48 -22.75 20.07
C ASN A 74 -20.23 -22.19 19.38
N TRP A 75 -20.38 -21.74 18.13
CA TRP A 75 -19.26 -21.23 17.33
C TRP A 75 -18.87 -19.78 17.69
N MET A 76 -19.80 -18.99 18.22
CA MET A 76 -19.51 -17.64 18.71
C MET A 76 -18.66 -17.69 19.98
N ASP A 77 -17.60 -16.89 20.03
CA ASP A 77 -16.86 -16.66 21.27
C ASP A 77 -17.70 -15.89 22.30
N ASN A 78 -17.19 -15.79 23.53
CA ASN A 78 -17.91 -15.13 24.63
C ASN A 78 -18.23 -13.65 24.36
N SER A 79 -17.31 -12.90 23.77
CA SER A 79 -17.55 -11.47 23.46
C SER A 79 -18.60 -11.31 22.38
N SER A 80 -18.53 -12.14 21.33
CA SER A 80 -19.50 -12.14 20.24
C SER A 80 -20.89 -12.56 20.73
N THR A 81 -20.97 -13.55 21.63
CA THR A 81 -22.24 -13.98 22.24
C THR A 81 -22.89 -12.86 23.07
N ILE A 82 -22.09 -12.09 23.82
CA ILE A 82 -22.60 -10.94 24.58
C ILE A 82 -23.10 -9.86 23.62
N GLY A 83 -22.30 -9.47 22.63
CA GLY A 83 -22.68 -8.45 21.65
C GLY A 83 -23.95 -8.82 20.87
N PHE A 84 -24.09 -10.10 20.47
CA PHE A 84 -25.30 -10.59 19.83
C PHE A 84 -26.53 -10.46 20.74
N ARG A 85 -26.41 -10.85 22.02
CA ARG A 85 -27.50 -10.73 22.99
C ARG A 85 -27.89 -9.28 23.26
N ASP A 86 -26.92 -8.37 23.39
CA ASP A 86 -27.18 -6.95 23.59
C ASP A 86 -27.94 -6.35 22.39
N MET A 87 -27.56 -6.74 21.18
CA MET A 87 -28.24 -6.37 19.94
C MET A 87 -29.67 -6.95 19.88
N ALA A 88 -29.84 -8.25 20.13
CA ALA A 88 -31.14 -8.91 20.13
C ALA A 88 -32.07 -8.31 21.19
N ASP A 89 -31.57 -8.08 22.41
CA ASP A 89 -32.30 -7.42 23.50
C ASP A 89 -32.77 -6.01 23.12
N CYS A 90 -31.99 -5.28 22.32
CA CYS A 90 -32.41 -3.98 21.81
C CYS A 90 -33.64 -4.15 20.90
N VAL A 91 -33.58 -5.07 19.93
CA VAL A 91 -34.68 -5.36 19.00
C VAL A 91 -35.93 -5.83 19.75
N VAL A 92 -35.79 -6.76 20.70
CA VAL A 92 -36.89 -7.23 21.56
C VAL A 92 -37.56 -6.05 22.26
N LYS A 93 -36.78 -5.18 22.91
CA LYS A 93 -37.32 -4.01 23.63
C LYS A 93 -37.98 -3.01 22.70
N GLN A 94 -37.41 -2.77 21.52
CA GLN A 94 -37.95 -1.83 20.54
C GLN A 94 -39.30 -2.32 20.00
N TYR A 95 -39.35 -3.53 19.46
CA TYR A 95 -40.56 -4.07 18.86
C TYR A 95 -41.65 -4.33 19.90
N GLY A 96 -41.29 -4.73 21.13
CA GLY A 96 -42.23 -4.86 22.25
C GLY A 96 -42.98 -3.57 22.63
N ASN A 97 -42.52 -2.40 22.16
CA ASN A 97 -43.21 -1.12 22.35
C ASN A 97 -44.21 -0.77 21.24
N PHE A 98 -44.29 -1.56 20.16
CA PHE A 98 -45.27 -1.37 19.10
C PHE A 98 -46.62 -1.97 19.50
N CYS A 99 -47.66 -1.13 19.54
CA CYS A 99 -48.97 -1.51 20.05
C CYS A 99 -50.09 -1.12 19.09
N PRO A 100 -50.42 -1.97 18.09
CA PRO A 100 -51.46 -1.68 17.10
C PRO A 100 -52.87 -1.68 17.66
N LEU A 101 -53.08 -2.24 18.85
CA LEU A 101 -54.37 -2.28 19.55
C LEU A 101 -54.37 -1.34 20.76
N ASP A 102 -55.57 -1.02 21.24
CA ASP A 102 -55.74 -0.17 22.43
C ASP A 102 -55.31 -0.92 23.72
N LYS A 103 -54.27 -0.42 24.38
CA LYS A 103 -53.78 -0.90 25.68
C LYS A 103 -54.86 -0.91 26.76
N GLY A 104 -55.81 0.04 26.73
CA GLY A 104 -56.90 0.10 27.69
C GLY A 104 -57.87 -1.08 27.58
N LYS A 105 -57.99 -1.67 26.38
CA LYS A 105 -58.89 -2.79 26.08
C LYS A 105 -58.19 -4.15 26.14
N TYR A 106 -56.96 -4.24 25.62
CA TYR A 106 -56.26 -5.51 25.42
C TYR A 106 -55.04 -5.70 26.35
N GLY A 107 -54.73 -4.74 27.22
CA GLY A 107 -53.63 -4.84 28.18
C GLY A 107 -52.27 -5.00 27.50
N SER A 108 -51.45 -5.96 27.95
CA SER A 108 -50.16 -6.26 27.33
C SER A 108 -50.28 -6.90 25.95
N ALA A 109 -51.38 -7.63 25.68
CA ALA A 109 -51.66 -8.23 24.36
C ALA A 109 -52.00 -7.19 23.29
N ALA A 110 -52.04 -5.90 23.66
CA ALA A 110 -52.17 -4.82 22.71
C ALA A 110 -50.89 -4.56 21.90
N CYS A 111 -49.76 -5.10 22.36
CA CYS A 111 -48.43 -4.89 21.81
C CYS A 111 -47.84 -6.16 21.22
N LEU A 112 -46.86 -5.98 20.34
CA LEU A 112 -46.04 -7.07 19.83
C LEU A 112 -45.28 -7.74 20.99
N ASP A 113 -45.15 -9.06 20.91
CA ASP A 113 -44.23 -9.80 21.76
C ASP A 113 -42.84 -9.76 21.10
N GLY A 114 -41.97 -8.89 21.63
CA GLY A 114 -40.63 -8.69 21.08
C GLY A 114 -39.79 -9.96 21.11
N ASP A 115 -39.96 -10.82 22.12
CA ASP A 115 -39.24 -12.09 22.23
C ASP A 115 -39.74 -13.11 21.19
N MET A 116 -41.05 -13.19 20.98
CA MET A 116 -41.66 -14.08 19.98
C MET A 116 -41.28 -13.68 18.55
N THR A 117 -41.18 -12.38 18.27
CA THR A 117 -40.97 -11.84 16.92
C THR A 117 -39.49 -11.57 16.61
N GLN A 118 -38.57 -11.80 17.55
CA GLN A 118 -37.17 -11.35 17.42
C GLN A 118 -36.45 -11.93 16.19
N GLY A 119 -36.68 -13.21 15.85
CA GLY A 119 -36.01 -13.85 14.70
C GLY A 119 -36.33 -13.14 13.39
N GLU A 120 -37.62 -12.94 13.12
CA GLU A 120 -38.13 -12.20 11.96
C GLU A 120 -37.68 -10.74 11.96
N ASN A 121 -37.70 -10.07 13.11
CA ASN A 121 -37.31 -8.67 13.22
C ASN A 121 -35.80 -8.49 12.98
N ILE A 122 -34.95 -9.37 13.52
CA ILE A 122 -33.51 -9.39 13.24
C ILE A 122 -33.29 -9.67 11.75
N ALA A 123 -34.04 -10.61 11.17
CA ALA A 123 -33.95 -10.97 9.76
C ALA A 123 -34.33 -9.81 8.83
N ASP A 124 -35.42 -9.09 9.08
CA ASP A 124 -35.79 -7.89 8.31
C ASP A 124 -34.70 -6.81 8.39
N ASN A 125 -34.15 -6.59 9.58
CA ASN A 125 -33.15 -5.56 9.83
C ASN A 125 -31.79 -5.88 9.19
N GLY A 126 -31.33 -7.13 9.27
CA GLY A 126 -30.12 -7.57 8.58
C GLY A 126 -30.33 -7.71 7.06
N GLY A 127 -31.53 -8.12 6.64
CA GLY A 127 -31.87 -8.36 5.25
C GLY A 127 -31.87 -7.10 4.42
N ILE A 128 -32.51 -6.03 4.91
CA ILE A 128 -32.51 -4.76 4.18
C ILE A 128 -31.10 -4.17 4.06
N ARG A 129 -30.28 -4.32 5.09
CA ARG A 129 -28.89 -3.83 5.10
C ARG A 129 -28.04 -4.61 4.10
N SER A 130 -28.19 -5.93 4.07
CA SER A 130 -27.50 -6.81 3.13
C SER A 130 -27.89 -6.49 1.69
N ALA A 131 -29.18 -6.32 1.42
CA ALA A 131 -29.70 -5.97 0.11
C ALA A 131 -29.23 -4.58 -0.34
N PHE A 132 -29.27 -3.58 0.54
CA PHE A 132 -28.80 -2.23 0.22
C PHE A 132 -27.30 -2.23 -0.09
N ARG A 133 -26.48 -2.95 0.70
CA ARG A 133 -25.04 -3.11 0.43
C ARG A 133 -24.81 -3.78 -0.93
N ALA A 134 -25.53 -4.86 -1.24
CA ALA A 134 -25.42 -5.57 -2.51
C ALA A 134 -25.81 -4.67 -3.70
N TYR A 135 -26.92 -3.94 -3.59
CA TYR A 135 -27.35 -2.92 -4.54
C TYR A 135 -26.27 -1.85 -4.76
N ARG A 136 -25.73 -1.26 -3.69
CA ARG A 136 -24.69 -0.23 -3.81
C ARG A 136 -23.43 -0.77 -4.45
N ASN A 137 -23.04 -2.00 -4.13
CA ASN A 137 -21.91 -2.68 -4.76
C ASN A 137 -22.11 -2.87 -6.27
N TYR A 138 -23.32 -3.27 -6.69
CA TYR A 138 -23.68 -3.39 -8.10
C TYR A 138 -23.56 -2.03 -8.81
N ILE A 139 -24.15 -0.97 -8.23
CA ILE A 139 -24.12 0.38 -8.80
C ILE A 139 -22.69 0.92 -8.91
N ASN A 140 -21.82 0.62 -7.94
CA ASN A 140 -20.41 1.04 -7.99
C ASN A 140 -19.64 0.36 -9.15
N LEU A 141 -20.03 -0.86 -9.54
CA LEU A 141 -19.37 -1.62 -10.60
C LEU A 141 -19.95 -1.30 -11.99
N HIS A 142 -21.27 -1.13 -12.09
CA HIS A 142 -21.99 -1.02 -13.36
C HIS A 142 -22.53 0.39 -13.66
N GLY A 143 -22.51 1.28 -12.67
CA GLY A 143 -23.19 2.57 -12.73
C GLY A 143 -24.68 2.48 -12.35
N PRO A 144 -25.33 3.63 -12.11
CA PRO A 144 -26.75 3.68 -11.75
C PRO A 144 -27.67 3.46 -12.96
N ASP A 145 -28.88 2.98 -12.69
CA ASP A 145 -29.95 2.92 -13.71
C ASP A 145 -30.32 4.35 -14.18
N PRO A 146 -30.86 4.50 -15.41
CA PRO A 146 -31.48 5.75 -15.83
C PRO A 146 -32.62 6.17 -14.91
N GLN A 147 -32.87 7.49 -14.81
CA GLN A 147 -34.05 8.01 -14.12
C GLN A 147 -35.34 7.45 -14.73
N LEU A 148 -36.36 7.29 -13.87
CA LEU A 148 -37.66 6.80 -14.30
C LEU A 148 -38.30 7.78 -15.30
N PRO A 149 -38.88 7.30 -16.42
CA PRO A 149 -39.45 8.15 -17.45
C PRO A 149 -40.88 8.61 -17.07
N ASP A 150 -41.03 9.26 -15.92
CA ASP A 150 -42.31 9.75 -15.38
C ASP A 150 -42.15 11.15 -14.78
N GLU A 151 -43.18 12.00 -14.87
CA GLU A 151 -43.10 13.40 -14.44
C GLU A 151 -42.82 13.58 -12.95
N LEU A 152 -43.30 12.65 -12.10
CA LEU A 152 -43.12 12.67 -10.65
C LEU A 152 -42.01 11.71 -10.21
N LEU A 153 -41.97 10.50 -10.76
CA LEU A 153 -41.04 9.47 -10.29
C LEU A 153 -39.60 9.72 -10.73
N GLN A 154 -39.36 10.55 -11.75
CA GLN A 154 -38.01 10.96 -12.16
C GLN A 154 -37.25 11.72 -11.07
N ASP A 155 -37.97 12.35 -10.13
CA ASP A 155 -37.35 13.14 -9.07
C ASP A 155 -36.86 12.28 -7.89
N PHE A 156 -37.25 11.01 -7.83
CA PHE A 156 -36.74 10.09 -6.81
C PHE A 156 -35.34 9.60 -7.16
N THR A 157 -34.47 9.56 -6.14
CA THR A 157 -33.15 8.93 -6.28
C THR A 157 -33.28 7.41 -6.27
N SER A 158 -32.29 6.70 -6.84
CA SER A 158 -32.25 5.24 -6.78
C SER A 158 -32.28 4.69 -5.35
N ASP A 159 -31.66 5.39 -4.39
CA ASP A 159 -31.72 4.98 -2.97
C ASP A 159 -33.12 5.15 -2.39
N GLN A 160 -33.85 6.21 -2.75
CA GLN A 160 -35.26 6.36 -2.36
C GLN A 160 -36.15 5.31 -3.01
N LEU A 161 -35.92 4.98 -4.29
CA LEU A 161 -36.64 3.92 -4.99
C LEU A 161 -36.42 2.54 -4.33
N PHE A 162 -35.21 2.26 -3.85
CA PHE A 162 -34.92 1.05 -3.08
C PHE A 162 -35.82 0.93 -1.84
N PHE A 163 -35.86 1.98 -1.02
CA PHE A 163 -36.65 1.99 0.21
C PHE A 163 -38.16 2.02 -0.04
N LEU A 164 -38.61 2.71 -1.10
CA LEU A 164 -40.02 2.67 -1.53
C LEU A 164 -40.42 1.27 -1.97
N SER A 165 -39.57 0.60 -2.75
CA SER A 165 -39.82 -0.76 -3.21
C SER A 165 -39.88 -1.75 -2.04
N PHE A 166 -39.00 -1.60 -1.05
CA PHE A 166 -39.08 -2.35 0.21
C PHE A 166 -40.42 -2.15 0.90
N ALA A 167 -40.82 -0.90 1.14
CA ALA A 167 -42.09 -0.61 1.82
C ALA A 167 -43.31 -1.11 1.05
N GLN A 168 -43.31 -1.01 -0.29
CA GLN A 168 -44.40 -1.46 -1.16
C GLN A 168 -44.61 -2.97 -1.12
N THR A 169 -43.53 -3.74 -0.91
CA THR A 169 -43.58 -5.20 -0.76
C THR A 169 -44.46 -5.63 0.43
N TRP A 170 -44.61 -4.75 1.43
CA TRP A 170 -45.34 -5.00 2.67
C TRP A 170 -46.69 -4.26 2.75
N CYS A 171 -47.16 -3.64 1.66
CA CYS A 171 -48.45 -2.96 1.64
C CYS A 171 -49.62 -3.97 1.77
N GLU A 172 -50.31 -3.95 2.91
CA GLU A 172 -51.56 -4.71 3.14
C GLU A 172 -52.71 -3.82 3.64
N LEU A 173 -53.95 -4.29 3.48
CA LEU A 173 -55.10 -3.65 4.11
C LEU A 173 -55.06 -3.86 5.62
N ARG A 174 -55.32 -2.81 6.40
CA ARG A 174 -55.38 -2.90 7.87
C ARG A 174 -56.37 -3.96 8.30
N ARG A 175 -55.89 -4.92 9.10
CA ARG A 175 -56.68 -6.00 9.70
C ARG A 175 -57.67 -5.45 10.73
N ASP A 176 -58.80 -6.13 10.90
CA ASP A 176 -59.73 -5.83 12.00
C ASP A 176 -59.10 -6.19 13.36
N GLU A 177 -59.67 -5.69 14.46
CA GLU A 177 -59.09 -5.88 15.80
C GLU A 177 -58.94 -7.34 16.22
N ASN A 178 -59.84 -8.24 15.79
CA ASN A 178 -59.77 -9.65 16.16
C ASN A 178 -58.67 -10.36 15.37
N ALA A 179 -58.56 -10.07 14.08
CA ALA A 179 -57.49 -10.58 13.24
C ALA A 179 -56.11 -10.08 13.70
N MET A 180 -56.00 -8.79 14.05
CA MET A 180 -54.78 -8.22 14.61
C MET A 180 -54.44 -8.85 15.96
N LEU A 181 -55.39 -9.00 16.88
CA LEU A 181 -55.16 -9.67 18.16
C LEU A 181 -54.71 -11.13 17.96
N SER A 182 -55.31 -11.84 17.00
CA SER A 182 -54.91 -13.22 16.69
C SER A 182 -53.48 -13.30 16.17
N GLN A 183 -53.04 -12.31 15.38
CA GLN A 183 -51.67 -12.22 14.88
C GLN A 183 -50.69 -11.97 16.03
N LEU A 184 -50.94 -10.95 16.86
CA LEU A 184 -50.08 -10.61 18.00
C LEU A 184 -49.86 -11.75 19.00
N LEU A 185 -50.81 -12.67 19.12
CA LEU A 185 -50.75 -13.77 20.08
C LEU A 185 -50.09 -15.05 19.55
N ARG A 186 -49.90 -15.19 18.23
CA ARG A 186 -49.58 -16.50 17.62
C ARG A 186 -48.59 -16.45 16.47
N ASP A 187 -48.50 -15.30 15.79
CA ASP A 187 -47.66 -15.15 14.61
C ASP A 187 -46.27 -14.70 15.05
N VAL A 188 -45.24 -15.35 14.53
CA VAL A 188 -43.85 -14.96 14.74
C VAL A 188 -43.48 -13.73 13.90
N HIS A 189 -44.29 -13.41 12.89
CA HIS A 189 -44.10 -12.21 12.08
C HIS A 189 -44.80 -11.01 12.71
N SER A 190 -44.04 -9.94 12.88
CA SER A 190 -44.59 -8.62 13.12
C SER A 190 -45.61 -8.25 12.03
N PRO A 191 -46.71 -7.52 12.34
CA PRO A 191 -47.60 -6.99 11.32
C PRO A 191 -46.83 -6.15 10.29
N SER A 192 -47.24 -6.17 9.02
CA SER A 192 -46.45 -5.63 7.90
C SER A 192 -46.04 -4.15 8.09
N GLU A 193 -46.91 -3.33 8.70
CA GLU A 193 -46.60 -1.94 9.07
C GLU A 193 -45.35 -1.84 9.96
N TYR A 194 -45.20 -2.73 10.94
CA TYR A 194 -44.07 -2.73 11.88
C TYR A 194 -42.83 -3.42 11.33
N ARG A 195 -42.98 -4.36 10.39
CA ARG A 195 -41.84 -4.90 9.62
C ARG A 195 -41.15 -3.80 8.82
N VAL A 196 -41.93 -2.89 8.23
CA VAL A 196 -41.39 -1.69 7.57
C VAL A 196 -40.88 -0.70 8.61
N TRP A 197 -41.73 -0.29 9.54
CA TRP A 197 -41.43 0.82 10.47
C TRP A 197 -40.23 0.50 11.37
N GLY A 198 -40.21 -0.64 12.06
CA GLY A 198 -39.10 -1.01 12.93
C GLY A 198 -37.78 -1.13 12.19
N THR A 199 -37.81 -1.69 10.98
CA THR A 199 -36.63 -1.82 10.11
C THR A 199 -36.10 -0.48 9.63
N MET A 200 -36.98 0.46 9.23
CA MET A 200 -36.57 1.83 8.86
C MET A 200 -36.00 2.61 10.04
N GLN A 201 -36.54 2.44 11.25
CA GLN A 201 -36.03 3.12 12.45
C GLN A 201 -34.57 2.76 12.74
N ASN A 202 -34.19 1.53 12.41
CA ASN A 202 -32.88 0.97 12.67
C ASN A 202 -31.92 1.09 11.50
N PHE A 203 -32.29 1.72 10.37
CA PHE A 203 -31.41 1.83 9.22
C PHE A 203 -31.13 3.30 8.86
N PRO A 204 -29.99 3.87 9.30
CA PRO A 204 -29.62 5.26 9.02
C PRO A 204 -29.67 5.65 7.55
N ALA A 205 -29.35 4.73 6.63
CA ALA A 205 -29.42 5.02 5.19
C ALA A 205 -30.83 5.41 4.71
N PHE A 206 -31.90 4.97 5.38
CA PHE A 206 -33.26 5.44 5.11
C PHE A 206 -33.43 6.91 5.52
N LYS A 207 -32.98 7.24 6.73
CA LYS A 207 -32.98 8.62 7.24
C LYS A 207 -32.20 9.54 6.30
N ASP A 208 -31.09 9.06 5.74
CA ASP A 208 -30.28 9.80 4.77
C ASP A 208 -31.00 9.92 3.41
N ALA A 209 -31.53 8.83 2.87
CA ALA A 209 -32.21 8.82 1.57
C ALA A 209 -33.42 9.77 1.51
N PHE A 210 -34.18 9.87 2.61
CA PHE A 210 -35.35 10.76 2.71
C PHE A 210 -35.12 12.01 3.56
N HIS A 211 -33.90 12.21 4.05
CA HIS A 211 -33.53 13.34 4.93
C HIS A 211 -34.51 13.54 6.11
N CYS A 212 -34.96 12.44 6.73
CA CYS A 212 -35.95 12.51 7.80
C CYS A 212 -35.40 13.22 9.04
N PRO A 213 -36.15 14.15 9.67
CA PRO A 213 -35.78 14.65 10.98
C PRO A 213 -35.86 13.52 12.02
N SER A 214 -35.18 13.72 13.15
CA SER A 214 -35.35 12.85 14.32
C SER A 214 -36.82 12.78 14.71
N THR A 215 -37.42 11.62 14.48
CA THR A 215 -38.85 11.36 14.65
C THR A 215 -39.03 9.95 15.17
N SER A 216 -40.26 9.58 15.49
CA SER A 216 -40.58 8.18 15.77
C SER A 216 -40.36 7.25 14.57
N TYR A 217 -40.16 7.73 13.33
CA TYR A 217 -39.91 6.88 12.17
C TYR A 217 -38.42 6.82 11.77
N ALA A 218 -37.64 7.82 12.17
CA ALA A 218 -36.20 7.89 11.98
C ALA A 218 -35.54 8.48 13.24
N PRO A 219 -35.48 7.72 14.35
CA PRO A 219 -34.96 8.21 15.62
C PRO A 219 -33.43 8.33 15.61
N ASP A 220 -32.86 9.21 16.44
CA ASP A 220 -31.39 9.31 16.60
C ASP A 220 -30.80 8.14 17.41
N LYS A 221 -31.63 7.49 18.23
CA LYS A 221 -31.29 6.26 18.94
C LYS A 221 -32.08 5.12 18.33
N HIS A 222 -31.38 4.08 17.93
CA HIS A 222 -31.96 2.90 17.30
C HIS A 222 -31.17 1.65 17.67
N CYS A 223 -31.66 0.48 17.25
CA CYS A 223 -30.96 -0.78 17.43
C CYS A 223 -29.97 -1.04 16.30
N ASP A 224 -28.72 -1.31 16.65
CA ASP A 224 -27.65 -1.61 15.71
C ASP A 224 -27.59 -3.10 15.41
N VAL A 225 -28.44 -3.52 14.47
CA VAL A 225 -28.51 -4.93 14.02
C VAL A 225 -27.39 -5.20 13.01
N TRP A 226 -26.43 -6.06 13.38
CA TRP A 226 -25.26 -6.46 12.57
C TRP A 226 -24.34 -5.28 12.14
N VAL A 227 -24.24 -4.23 12.95
CA VAL A 227 -23.33 -3.09 12.76
C VAL A 227 -22.75 -2.61 14.11
N SER A 228 -21.62 -1.91 14.08
CA SER A 228 -21.01 -1.26 15.25
C SER A 228 -21.57 0.14 15.47
N GLU A 229 -21.67 0.58 16.74
CA GLU A 229 -22.29 1.85 17.17
C GLU A 229 -21.91 3.05 16.30
N LEU A 230 -22.92 3.81 15.87
CA LEU A 230 -22.77 5.10 15.21
C LEU A 230 -22.78 6.24 16.23
N ASP A 231 -21.94 7.24 16.00
CA ASP A 231 -22.00 8.50 16.76
C ASP A 231 -23.32 9.22 16.45
N SER A 232 -24.20 9.26 17.45
CA SER A 232 -25.50 9.96 17.41
C SER A 232 -25.41 11.49 17.24
N SER A 233 -24.21 12.07 17.14
CA SER A 233 -23.99 13.52 17.04
C SER A 233 -24.32 14.14 15.66
N TYR A 234 -24.54 13.33 14.62
CA TYR A 234 -24.84 13.82 13.27
C TYR A 234 -26.33 14.10 13.05
N GLY A 235 -26.79 15.30 13.42
CA GLY A 235 -28.13 15.78 13.08
C GLY A 235 -28.28 17.30 13.15
N GLU A 236 -28.40 17.98 12.00
CA GLU A 236 -28.78 19.40 11.91
C GLU A 236 -30.07 19.61 11.08
N PRO A 237 -30.86 20.67 11.37
CA PRO A 237 -32.33 20.70 11.26
C PRO A 237 -32.89 20.90 9.84
N VAL A 238 -33.93 20.15 9.47
CA VAL A 238 -34.52 19.99 8.12
C VAL A 238 -35.18 21.27 7.55
N VAL A 239 -34.87 21.58 6.28
CA VAL A 239 -35.72 22.41 5.39
C VAL A 239 -36.62 21.44 4.62
N LYS A 240 -37.94 21.52 4.80
CA LYS A 240 -38.92 20.72 4.02
C LYS A 240 -38.95 21.21 2.57
N THR A 241 -38.61 20.34 1.63
CA THR A 241 -38.99 20.47 0.22
C THR A 241 -40.18 19.53 -0.06
N GLU A 242 -40.94 19.74 -1.14
CA GLU A 242 -42.14 18.93 -1.44
C GLU A 242 -41.85 17.43 -1.62
N LEU A 243 -40.62 17.07 -1.98
CA LEU A 243 -40.15 15.70 -2.19
C LEU A 243 -39.20 15.18 -1.09
N ASN A 244 -38.96 15.96 -0.03
CA ASN A 244 -37.92 15.69 0.98
C ASN A 244 -36.50 15.49 0.38
N ILE A 245 -36.20 16.17 -0.72
CA ILE A 245 -34.84 16.29 -1.29
C ILE A 245 -34.17 17.52 -0.67
N ARG A 246 -33.09 17.35 0.09
CA ARG A 246 -32.32 18.45 0.69
C ARG A 246 -31.16 18.89 -0.21
N PRO A 247 -30.73 20.16 -0.16
CA PRO A 247 -29.41 20.54 -0.62
C PRO A 247 -28.35 19.89 0.28
N ASN A 248 -27.23 19.48 -0.31
CA ASN A 248 -26.10 18.85 0.36
C ASN A 248 -25.69 19.59 1.66
N LYS A 249 -25.45 18.83 2.74
CA LYS A 249 -25.05 19.35 4.07
C LYS A 249 -23.80 20.21 3.93
N GLN A 250 -23.76 21.39 4.52
CA GLN A 250 -22.58 22.27 4.53
C GLN A 250 -21.92 22.19 5.90
N ILE A 251 -20.59 22.10 5.98
CA ILE A 251 -19.92 22.11 7.28
C ILE A 251 -20.07 23.49 7.96
N THR A 252 -20.36 23.50 9.27
CA THR A 252 -20.64 24.74 10.01
C THR A 252 -19.46 25.15 10.90
N PRO A 253 -19.24 26.46 11.13
CA PRO A 253 -18.20 26.94 12.04
C PRO A 253 -18.38 26.53 13.52
N ASN A 254 -19.51 25.95 13.89
CA ASN A 254 -19.80 25.53 15.27
C ASN A 254 -18.97 24.31 15.68
N GLN A 255 -18.59 23.44 14.73
CA GLN A 255 -17.68 22.31 14.93
C GLN A 255 -16.24 22.76 14.60
N LYS A 256 -15.65 23.60 15.46
CA LYS A 256 -14.43 24.35 15.14
C LYS A 256 -13.28 23.49 14.61
N GLU A 257 -12.99 22.33 15.21
CA GLU A 257 -11.85 21.49 14.79
C GLU A 257 -12.08 20.83 13.43
N GLU A 258 -13.27 20.26 13.20
CA GLU A 258 -13.66 19.65 11.93
C GLU A 258 -13.75 20.70 10.81
N TYR A 259 -14.32 21.88 11.10
CA TYR A 259 -14.41 22.99 10.17
C TYR A 259 -13.03 23.49 9.69
N GLU A 260 -12.07 23.63 10.61
CA GLU A 260 -10.69 23.99 10.25
C GLU A 260 -10.00 22.86 9.46
N ALA A 261 -10.25 21.59 9.79
CA ALA A 261 -9.74 20.48 8.99
C ALA A 261 -10.30 20.51 7.55
N TYR A 262 -11.59 20.77 7.36
CA TYR A 262 -12.20 20.87 6.03
C TYR A 262 -11.68 22.07 5.22
N LYS A 263 -11.34 23.19 5.87
CA LYS A 263 -10.64 24.28 5.19
C LYS A 263 -9.27 23.86 4.67
N THR A 264 -8.51 23.07 5.44
CA THR A 264 -7.22 22.56 4.93
C THR A 264 -7.40 21.61 3.74
N ALA A 265 -8.53 20.89 3.65
CA ALA A 265 -8.88 20.11 2.47
C ALA A 265 -9.23 21.01 1.26
N VAL A 266 -9.92 22.13 1.48
CA VAL A 266 -10.13 23.16 0.44
C VAL A 266 -8.80 23.70 -0.07
N ASP A 267 -7.89 24.07 0.83
CA ASP A 267 -6.56 24.59 0.45
C ASP A 267 -5.79 23.59 -0.40
N PHE A 268 -5.86 22.29 -0.04
CA PHE A 268 -5.29 21.20 -0.83
C PHE A 268 -5.87 21.16 -2.24
N PHE A 269 -7.20 21.11 -2.38
CA PHE A 269 -7.83 21.06 -3.71
C PHE A 269 -7.54 22.31 -4.54
N GLN A 270 -7.57 23.48 -3.92
CA GLN A 270 -7.35 24.77 -4.57
C GLN A 270 -5.92 24.94 -5.10
N ALA A 271 -4.94 24.28 -4.47
CA ALA A 271 -3.52 24.42 -4.83
C ALA A 271 -3.20 23.97 -6.26
N SER A 272 -4.02 23.10 -6.87
CA SER A 272 -3.69 22.45 -8.15
C SER A 272 -4.82 22.42 -9.18
N VAL A 273 -6.09 22.53 -8.77
CA VAL A 273 -7.25 22.45 -9.68
C VAL A 273 -7.23 23.53 -10.76
N ASN A 274 -7.49 23.11 -12.00
CA ASN A 274 -7.72 23.97 -13.16
C ASN A 274 -9.10 23.67 -13.79
N THR A 275 -10.13 24.38 -13.32
CA THR A 275 -11.51 24.21 -13.82
C THR A 275 -11.74 24.70 -15.26
N SER A 276 -10.72 25.26 -15.94
CA SER A 276 -10.80 25.57 -17.36
C SER A 276 -10.54 24.35 -18.26
N ALA A 277 -9.94 23.29 -17.72
CA ALA A 277 -9.82 22.01 -18.41
C ALA A 277 -11.14 21.22 -18.30
N ASP A 278 -11.43 20.36 -19.27
CA ASP A 278 -12.57 19.44 -19.19
C ASP A 278 -12.14 18.14 -18.51
N PRO A 279 -12.76 17.75 -17.37
CA PRO A 279 -12.41 16.52 -16.66
C PRO A 279 -12.62 15.25 -17.50
N CYS A 280 -13.49 15.28 -18.52
CA CYS A 280 -13.76 14.12 -19.37
C CYS A 280 -12.78 13.96 -20.54
N THR A 281 -11.97 14.98 -20.79
CA THR A 281 -10.95 15.01 -21.85
C THR A 281 -9.53 14.91 -21.28
N ASP A 282 -9.22 15.68 -20.23
CA ASP A 282 -7.91 15.66 -19.56
C ASP A 282 -8.07 15.89 -18.05
N PHE A 283 -8.41 14.81 -17.32
CA PHE A 283 -8.60 14.87 -15.88
C PHE A 283 -7.31 15.22 -15.12
N PHE A 284 -6.14 14.82 -15.63
CA PHE A 284 -4.87 15.20 -15.01
C PHE A 284 -4.65 16.71 -15.10
N GLN A 285 -4.93 17.34 -16.24
CA GLN A 285 -4.90 18.81 -16.33
C GLN A 285 -5.99 19.47 -15.49
N TYR A 286 -7.18 18.88 -15.39
CA TYR A 286 -8.24 19.37 -14.51
C TYR A 286 -7.82 19.37 -13.03
N ALA A 287 -7.22 18.29 -12.56
CA ALA A 287 -6.82 18.11 -11.17
C ALA A 287 -5.50 18.82 -10.82
N CYS A 288 -4.55 18.86 -11.76
CA CYS A 288 -3.15 19.26 -11.53
C CYS A 288 -2.67 20.48 -12.33
N GLY A 289 -3.50 21.06 -13.21
CA GLY A 289 -3.06 22.06 -14.17
C GLY A 289 -2.50 23.37 -13.59
N ARG A 290 -2.73 23.65 -12.30
CA ARG A 290 -2.12 24.78 -11.57
C ARG A 290 -0.92 24.38 -10.70
N TYR A 291 -0.61 23.09 -10.59
CA TYR A 291 0.47 22.61 -9.75
C TYR A 291 1.84 22.87 -10.41
N ASP A 292 2.70 23.62 -9.73
CA ASP A 292 4.02 24.01 -10.26
C ASP A 292 5.21 23.43 -9.47
N ASN A 293 4.97 22.53 -8.53
CA ASN A 293 6.04 21.92 -7.74
C ASN A 293 6.58 20.64 -8.41
N ALA A 294 7.88 20.60 -8.67
CA ALA A 294 8.55 19.44 -9.26
C ALA A 294 8.76 18.27 -8.28
N ALA A 295 8.68 18.51 -6.96
CA ALA A 295 8.86 17.48 -5.94
C ALA A 295 7.61 16.61 -5.73
N GLY A 296 6.45 17.03 -6.26
CA GLY A 296 5.16 16.38 -6.03
C GLY A 296 4.75 16.35 -4.55
N ALA A 297 3.66 15.64 -4.24
CA ALA A 297 3.19 15.47 -2.86
C ALA A 297 4.23 14.76 -1.97
N PHE A 298 4.76 13.62 -2.43
CA PHE A 298 5.71 12.80 -1.67
C PHE A 298 6.99 13.55 -1.30
N GLY A 299 7.63 14.24 -2.26
CA GLY A 299 8.86 14.99 -2.01
C GLY A 299 8.63 16.20 -1.11
N THR A 300 7.51 16.91 -1.28
CA THR A 300 7.14 18.06 -0.45
C THR A 300 6.92 17.64 1.01
N THR A 301 6.15 16.58 1.23
CA THR A 301 5.89 16.05 2.59
C THR A 301 7.18 15.55 3.24
N ARG A 302 8.07 14.88 2.49
CA ARG A 302 9.37 14.44 2.99
C ARG A 302 10.23 15.62 3.48
N GLY A 303 10.27 16.71 2.70
CA GLY A 303 10.96 17.95 3.11
C GLY A 303 10.40 18.52 4.41
N LYS A 304 9.07 18.58 4.54
CA LYS A 304 8.39 19.06 5.75
C LYS A 304 8.69 18.19 6.98
N ILE A 305 8.70 16.86 6.84
CA ILE A 305 9.07 15.97 7.96
C ILE A 305 10.50 16.22 8.41
N ASN A 306 11.45 16.32 7.47
CA ASN A 306 12.85 16.57 7.81
C ASN A 306 13.03 17.90 8.54
N GLN A 307 12.27 18.93 8.14
CA GLN A 307 12.19 20.21 8.87
C GLN A 307 11.65 20.03 10.28
N GLN A 308 10.54 19.34 10.46
CA GLN A 308 9.92 19.12 11.77
C GLN A 308 10.82 18.30 12.72
N VAL A 309 11.55 17.31 12.19
CA VAL A 309 12.56 16.57 12.95
C VAL A 309 13.69 17.50 13.37
N ALA A 310 14.21 18.32 12.46
CA ALA A 310 15.24 19.30 12.77
C ALA A 310 14.77 20.27 13.85
N GLU A 311 13.56 20.84 13.74
CA GLU A 311 12.98 21.73 14.75
C GLU A 311 12.88 21.05 16.12
N GLN A 312 12.37 19.80 16.17
CA GLN A 312 12.19 19.07 17.42
C GLN A 312 13.49 18.68 18.09
N LEU A 313 14.54 18.31 17.33
CA LEU A 313 15.85 17.97 17.88
C LEU A 313 16.50 19.13 18.64
N TYR A 314 16.16 20.37 18.31
CA TYR A 314 16.70 21.58 18.95
C TYR A 314 15.66 22.35 19.76
N ASN A 315 14.48 21.74 20.02
CA ASN A 315 13.48 22.30 20.91
C ASN A 315 13.96 22.20 22.38
N PRO A 316 14.10 23.33 23.11
CA PRO A 316 14.54 23.30 24.51
C PRO A 316 13.66 22.47 25.43
N GLU A 317 12.36 22.35 25.13
CA GLU A 317 11.42 21.55 25.92
C GLU A 317 11.61 20.04 25.70
N TYR A 318 12.23 19.65 24.57
CA TYR A 318 12.45 18.24 24.22
C TYR A 318 13.81 17.69 24.71
N GLU A 319 14.72 18.56 25.15
CA GLU A 319 16.06 18.22 25.62
C GLU A 319 16.06 17.19 26.76
N ALA A 320 15.11 17.28 27.69
CA ALA A 320 14.96 16.30 28.77
C ALA A 320 14.57 14.91 28.24
N THR A 321 13.75 14.85 27.20
CA THR A 321 13.36 13.59 26.54
C THR A 321 14.55 12.98 25.83
N ILE A 322 15.34 13.77 25.09
CA ILE A 322 16.58 13.30 24.46
C ILE A 322 17.50 12.66 25.50
N LYS A 323 17.77 13.36 26.62
CA LYS A 323 18.64 12.86 27.70
C LYS A 323 18.12 11.60 28.41
N SER A 324 16.85 11.27 28.25
CA SER A 324 16.23 10.09 28.88
C SER A 324 16.41 8.79 28.09
N SER A 325 16.99 8.84 26.88
CA SER A 325 17.19 7.68 26.01
C SER A 325 18.56 7.76 25.32
N MET A 326 19.35 6.70 25.45
CA MET A 326 20.62 6.54 24.76
C MET A 326 20.47 6.63 23.23
N ALA A 327 19.39 6.07 22.69
CA ALA A 327 19.11 6.12 21.26
C ALA A 327 18.85 7.55 20.76
N LEU A 328 18.10 8.35 21.53
CA LEU A 328 17.85 9.75 21.20
C LEU A 328 19.11 10.61 21.34
N ILE A 329 19.94 10.35 22.36
CA ILE A 329 21.26 10.97 22.49
C ILE A 329 22.11 10.71 21.23
N LYS A 330 22.23 9.44 20.81
CA LYS A 330 22.98 9.08 19.59
C LYS A 330 22.44 9.78 18.33
N ALA A 331 21.11 9.89 18.21
CA ALA A 331 20.48 10.60 17.11
C ALA A 331 20.85 12.09 17.09
N LYS A 332 20.81 12.74 18.27
CA LYS A 332 21.20 14.14 18.42
C LYS A 332 22.70 14.35 18.15
N GLU A 333 23.56 13.51 18.72
CA GLU A 333 25.02 13.55 18.55
C GLU A 333 25.44 13.39 17.09
N PHE A 334 24.87 12.41 16.38
CA PHE A 334 25.15 12.22 14.96
C PHE A 334 24.68 13.42 14.12
N THR A 335 23.50 13.98 14.45
CA THR A 335 22.96 15.17 13.77
C THR A 335 23.83 16.40 14.01
N ASP A 336 24.28 16.62 15.25
CA ASP A 336 25.20 17.70 15.61
C ASP A 336 26.53 17.59 14.89
N ALA A 337 27.13 16.39 14.87
CA ALA A 337 28.37 16.13 14.15
C ALA A 337 28.22 16.40 12.65
N CYS A 338 27.08 16.00 12.06
CA CYS A 338 26.76 16.30 10.66
C CYS A 338 26.71 17.81 10.41
N ILE A 339 25.98 18.57 11.22
CA ILE A 339 25.86 20.03 11.07
C ILE A 339 27.23 20.69 11.22
N GLU A 340 28.01 20.30 12.21
CA GLU A 340 29.35 20.84 12.43
C GLU A 340 30.27 20.58 11.22
N ALA A 341 30.20 19.37 10.66
CA ALA A 341 30.98 19.00 9.48
C ALA A 341 30.49 19.66 8.19
N THR A 342 29.21 20.01 8.06
CA THR A 342 28.65 20.56 6.81
C THR A 342 28.55 22.08 6.79
N LYS A 343 28.36 22.72 7.95
CA LYS A 343 28.26 24.18 8.08
C LYS A 343 29.58 24.90 7.74
N ASP A 344 30.72 24.33 8.15
CA ASP A 344 32.04 24.87 7.84
C ASP A 344 32.77 23.97 6.83
N SER A 345 32.74 24.41 5.57
CA SER A 345 33.41 23.69 4.49
C SER A 345 34.93 23.53 4.70
N SER A 346 35.58 24.42 5.46
CA SER A 346 37.02 24.34 5.73
C SER A 346 37.31 23.24 6.74
N LYS A 347 36.52 23.17 7.82
CA LYS A 347 36.59 22.09 8.81
C LYS A 347 36.30 20.73 8.18
N ASN A 348 35.31 20.65 7.29
CA ASN A 348 35.02 19.45 6.53
C ASN A 348 36.23 18.97 5.72
N GLN A 349 36.83 19.91 4.97
CA GLN A 349 38.01 19.65 4.14
C GLN A 349 39.20 19.20 4.99
N GLU A 350 39.41 19.82 6.15
CA GLU A 350 40.46 19.46 7.10
C GLU A 350 40.29 18.04 7.63
N ILE A 351 39.07 17.66 8.06
CA ILE A 351 38.76 16.31 8.56
C ILE A 351 39.07 15.27 7.46
N LEU A 352 38.53 15.48 6.26
CA LEU A 352 38.71 14.56 5.14
C LEU A 352 40.16 14.45 4.69
N ALA A 353 40.90 15.55 4.66
CA ALA A 353 42.32 15.57 4.31
C ALA A 353 43.18 14.88 5.38
N THR A 354 42.91 15.13 6.66
CA THR A 354 43.70 14.59 7.78
C THR A 354 43.46 13.11 7.99
N LYS A 355 42.19 12.68 7.99
CA LYS A 355 41.82 11.27 8.24
C LYS A 355 42.01 10.39 7.00
N ASN A 356 41.87 10.97 5.81
CA ASN A 356 42.03 10.29 4.51
C ASN A 356 41.33 8.92 4.46
N TYR A 357 40.03 8.91 4.75
CA TYR A 357 39.23 7.69 4.91
C TYR A 357 39.30 6.70 3.73
N LEU A 358 39.54 7.19 2.51
CA LEU A 358 39.59 6.33 1.32
C LEU A 358 40.90 5.57 1.17
N LEU A 359 42.06 6.16 1.49
CA LEU A 359 43.34 5.49 1.25
C LEU A 359 43.48 4.18 2.04
N PRO A 360 43.13 4.08 3.34
CA PRO A 360 43.13 2.81 4.06
C PRO A 360 42.21 1.77 3.43
N ARG A 361 41.02 2.18 2.96
CA ARG A 361 40.06 1.28 2.29
C ARG A 361 40.62 0.75 0.97
N VAL A 362 41.25 1.62 0.19
CA VAL A 362 41.91 1.28 -1.07
C VAL A 362 43.11 0.35 -0.81
N ASN A 363 43.94 0.66 0.19
CA ASN A 363 45.06 -0.20 0.56
C ASN A 363 44.58 -1.59 1.03
N LYS A 364 43.48 -1.65 1.78
CA LYS A 364 42.91 -2.92 2.24
C LYS A 364 42.40 -3.76 1.08
N LEU A 365 41.69 -3.14 0.13
CA LEU A 365 41.27 -3.83 -1.09
C LEU A 365 42.47 -4.29 -1.93
N ALA A 366 43.56 -3.50 -1.98
CA ALA A 366 44.79 -3.88 -2.65
C ALA A 366 45.50 -5.08 -2.01
N GLU A 367 45.49 -5.16 -0.67
CA GLU A 367 46.01 -6.31 0.09
C GLU A 367 45.24 -7.58 -0.30
N TYR A 368 43.90 -7.53 -0.31
CA TYR A 368 43.07 -8.67 -0.66
C TYR A 368 43.22 -9.10 -2.12
N LEU A 369 43.29 -8.15 -3.05
CA LEU A 369 43.48 -8.45 -4.47
C LEU A 369 44.92 -8.86 -4.81
N GLY A 370 45.88 -8.54 -3.93
CA GLY A 370 47.32 -8.63 -4.23
C GLY A 370 47.78 -7.74 -5.38
N SER A 371 47.01 -6.70 -5.71
CA SER A 371 47.31 -5.72 -6.76
C SER A 371 46.81 -4.34 -6.35
N LYS A 372 47.56 -3.30 -6.71
CA LYS A 372 47.21 -1.90 -6.43
C LYS A 372 46.19 -1.36 -7.43
N PHE A 373 45.62 -0.18 -7.13
CA PHE A 373 44.81 0.59 -8.07
C PHE A 373 45.70 1.24 -9.13
N THR A 374 46.08 0.47 -10.15
CA THR A 374 47.15 0.84 -11.12
C THR A 374 46.82 2.09 -11.95
N TYR A 375 45.54 2.41 -12.15
CA TYR A 375 45.14 3.63 -12.86
C TYR A 375 45.40 4.92 -12.06
N VAL A 376 45.61 4.82 -10.74
CA VAL A 376 45.96 5.95 -9.88
C VAL A 376 47.42 5.90 -9.44
N PHE A 377 47.89 4.74 -8.97
CA PHE A 377 49.24 4.59 -8.40
C PHE A 377 50.31 4.14 -9.42
N GLY A 378 49.93 3.96 -10.69
CA GLY A 378 50.81 3.43 -11.73
C GLY A 378 51.14 1.94 -11.55
N GLY A 379 51.96 1.43 -12.47
CA GLY A 379 52.36 0.02 -12.52
C GLY A 379 51.45 -0.82 -13.44
N LYS A 380 51.52 -2.15 -13.29
CA LYS A 380 50.75 -3.11 -14.08
C LYS A 380 50.14 -4.16 -13.18
N VAL A 381 48.92 -4.58 -13.48
CA VAL A 381 48.33 -5.77 -12.87
C VAL A 381 49.08 -6.98 -13.43
N SER A 382 49.82 -7.69 -12.59
CA SER A 382 50.70 -8.79 -13.01
C SER A 382 49.94 -10.09 -13.27
N ARG A 383 48.89 -10.36 -12.50
CA ARG A 383 48.01 -11.51 -12.64
C ARG A 383 46.59 -11.15 -12.22
N ARG A 384 45.61 -11.88 -12.74
CA ARG A 384 44.25 -11.87 -12.20
C ARG A 384 44.26 -12.33 -10.73
N PRO A 385 43.42 -11.75 -9.85
CA PRO A 385 43.24 -12.27 -8.50
C PRO A 385 42.89 -13.77 -8.53
N ASP A 386 43.52 -14.57 -7.68
CA ASP A 386 43.08 -15.96 -7.50
C ASP A 386 41.73 -16.01 -6.76
N LYS A 387 41.09 -17.18 -6.75
CA LYS A 387 39.75 -17.39 -6.17
C LYS A 387 39.65 -16.97 -4.69
N THR A 388 40.73 -17.08 -3.92
CA THR A 388 40.76 -16.71 -2.49
C THR A 388 40.99 -15.20 -2.32
N GLN A 389 41.87 -14.62 -3.14
CA GLN A 389 42.04 -13.16 -3.22
C GLN A 389 40.72 -12.47 -3.61
N LEU A 390 40.04 -12.97 -4.64
CA LEU A 390 38.75 -12.44 -5.06
C LEU A 390 37.70 -12.62 -3.97
N ALA A 391 37.63 -13.78 -3.30
CA ALA A 391 36.71 -14.01 -2.19
C ALA A 391 36.86 -13.00 -1.06
N ASN A 392 38.09 -12.74 -0.63
CA ASN A 392 38.33 -11.77 0.43
C ASN A 392 38.02 -10.34 -0.02
N ALA A 393 38.34 -9.98 -1.27
CA ALA A 393 38.07 -8.66 -1.82
C ALA A 393 36.55 -8.40 -1.95
N LEU A 394 35.80 -9.34 -2.53
CA LEU A 394 34.35 -9.23 -2.65
C LEU A 394 33.67 -9.27 -1.28
N GLY A 395 34.15 -10.10 -0.35
CA GLY A 395 33.61 -10.16 1.00
C GLY A 395 33.85 -8.86 1.77
N TYR A 396 35.03 -8.25 1.65
CA TYR A 396 35.31 -6.93 2.22
C TYR A 396 34.40 -5.84 1.62
N LEU A 397 34.22 -5.84 0.30
CA LEU A 397 33.33 -4.89 -0.37
C LEU A 397 31.89 -5.05 0.14
N SER A 398 31.33 -6.26 0.11
CA SER A 398 29.95 -6.49 0.56
C SER A 398 29.79 -6.29 2.07
N PHE A 399 30.50 -7.04 2.91
CA PHE A 399 30.20 -7.14 4.34
C PHE A 399 30.85 -6.05 5.20
N THR A 400 31.86 -5.34 4.69
CA THR A 400 32.50 -4.23 5.43
C THR A 400 32.20 -2.87 4.80
N GLN A 401 32.10 -2.80 3.47
CA GLN A 401 31.79 -1.53 2.80
C GLN A 401 30.32 -1.39 2.42
N GLY A 402 29.52 -2.46 2.41
CA GLY A 402 28.16 -2.40 1.86
C GLY A 402 28.13 -2.16 0.35
N ILE A 403 29.15 -2.62 -0.38
CA ILE A 403 29.28 -2.46 -1.84
C ILE A 403 29.21 -3.82 -2.49
N ASP A 404 28.10 -4.07 -3.19
CA ASP A 404 27.96 -5.28 -3.98
C ASP A 404 28.44 -5.05 -5.41
N THR A 405 29.12 -6.06 -5.97
CA THR A 405 29.77 -5.98 -7.29
C THR A 405 29.49 -7.22 -8.11
N LEU A 406 30.36 -8.23 -8.10
CA LEU A 406 30.13 -9.46 -8.89
C LEU A 406 29.07 -10.38 -8.26
N ILE A 407 28.83 -10.22 -6.96
CA ILE A 407 27.87 -10.99 -6.16
C ILE A 407 27.18 -10.01 -5.22
N ARG A 408 25.86 -10.18 -5.04
CA ARG A 408 25.09 -9.50 -3.98
C ARG A 408 24.62 -10.53 -2.96
N PRO A 409 25.21 -10.57 -1.76
CA PRO A 409 24.62 -11.33 -0.67
C PRO A 409 23.44 -10.54 -0.07
N THR A 410 22.36 -11.20 0.30
CA THR A 410 21.26 -10.58 1.05
C THR A 410 20.72 -11.54 2.09
N VAL A 411 20.03 -11.01 3.10
CA VAL A 411 19.21 -11.80 4.01
C VAL A 411 17.75 -11.48 3.77
N SER A 412 16.93 -12.51 3.56
CA SER A 412 15.48 -12.38 3.41
C SER A 412 14.78 -13.49 4.20
N THR A 413 13.45 -13.47 4.24
CA THR A 413 12.70 -14.55 4.89
C THR A 413 13.06 -15.89 4.26
N ASN A 414 12.96 -16.97 5.03
CA ASN A 414 13.04 -18.30 4.44
C ASN A 414 11.79 -18.51 3.59
N TRP A 415 11.92 -18.35 2.27
CA TRP A 415 10.76 -18.18 1.40
C TRP A 415 9.74 -19.32 1.48
N PRO A 416 10.10 -20.61 1.38
CA PRO A 416 9.09 -21.67 1.50
C PRO A 416 8.59 -21.90 2.93
N GLU A 417 9.37 -21.50 3.94
CA GLU A 417 9.08 -21.78 5.35
C GLU A 417 9.42 -20.58 6.25
N PRO A 418 8.67 -19.47 6.23
CA PRO A 418 8.95 -18.28 7.05
C PRO A 418 8.98 -18.55 8.56
N LYS A 419 8.32 -19.64 9.00
CA LYS A 419 8.38 -20.14 10.39
C LYS A 419 9.77 -20.64 10.81
N LYS A 420 10.71 -20.82 9.86
CA LYS A 420 12.12 -21.15 10.10
C LYS A 420 13.02 -19.91 10.07
N GLY A 421 12.45 -18.71 10.17
CA GLY A 421 13.20 -17.47 10.23
C GLY A 421 13.69 -17.01 8.86
N TYR A 422 14.96 -16.65 8.78
CA TYR A 422 15.56 -16.00 7.60
C TYR A 422 16.56 -16.93 6.91
N ALA A 423 16.78 -16.66 5.62
CA ALA A 423 17.77 -17.34 4.78
C ALA A 423 18.71 -16.33 4.13
N MET A 424 19.95 -16.75 3.89
CA MET A 424 20.89 -15.99 3.09
C MET A 424 20.69 -16.31 1.61
N PHE A 425 20.83 -15.30 0.77
CA PHE A 425 20.77 -15.39 -0.68
C PHE A 425 22.05 -14.84 -1.30
N LEU A 426 22.44 -15.39 -2.45
CA LEU A 426 23.51 -14.90 -3.31
C LEU A 426 22.91 -14.60 -4.68
N ASP A 427 22.76 -13.32 -4.98
CA ASP A 427 22.21 -12.82 -6.23
C ASP A 427 23.30 -12.41 -7.22
N GLN A 428 22.89 -12.26 -8.48
CA GLN A 428 23.73 -11.86 -9.60
C GLN A 428 24.51 -10.55 -9.34
N ASN A 429 25.40 -10.22 -10.26
CA ASN A 429 26.20 -9.00 -10.16
C ASN A 429 25.33 -7.74 -10.02
N ILE A 430 25.83 -6.76 -9.27
CA ILE A 430 25.28 -5.41 -9.11
C ILE A 430 26.29 -4.42 -9.66
N ALA A 431 25.88 -3.71 -10.72
CA ALA A 431 26.62 -2.60 -11.30
C ALA A 431 26.32 -1.30 -10.53
N TYR A 432 26.95 -0.19 -10.91
CA TYR A 432 26.64 1.11 -10.29
C TYR A 432 25.21 1.57 -10.51
N MET A 433 24.64 1.27 -11.68
CA MET A 433 23.22 1.51 -11.96
C MET A 433 22.47 0.18 -12.10
N GLY A 434 21.14 0.23 -12.07
CA GLY A 434 20.28 -0.85 -12.47
C GLY A 434 20.57 -1.32 -13.90
N LYS A 435 20.42 -2.63 -14.15
CA LYS A 435 20.72 -3.28 -15.43
C LYS A 435 20.10 -2.56 -16.64
N SER A 436 18.90 -2.02 -16.49
CA SER A 436 18.15 -1.31 -17.55
C SER A 436 18.90 -0.10 -18.11
N PHE A 437 19.72 0.59 -17.32
CA PHE A 437 20.58 1.68 -17.82
C PHE A 437 21.67 1.19 -18.76
N TYR A 438 22.09 -0.07 -18.66
CA TYR A 438 23.15 -0.66 -19.48
C TYR A 438 22.64 -1.22 -20.81
N ASP A 439 21.34 -1.16 -21.10
CA ASP A 439 20.82 -1.42 -22.45
C ASP A 439 21.56 -0.52 -23.47
N PRO A 440 22.04 -1.03 -24.61
CA PRO A 440 22.88 -0.25 -25.53
C PRO A 440 22.28 1.09 -25.98
N LYS A 441 20.94 1.21 -26.09
CA LYS A 441 20.29 2.46 -26.49
C LYS A 441 20.25 3.46 -25.34
N ALA A 442 19.82 3.01 -24.16
CA ALA A 442 19.78 3.87 -22.97
C ALA A 442 21.17 4.26 -22.49
N PHE A 443 22.12 3.32 -22.51
CA PHE A 443 23.48 3.54 -22.05
C PHE A 443 24.17 4.63 -22.87
N LYS A 444 23.86 4.75 -24.16
CA LYS A 444 24.38 5.83 -25.00
C LYS A 444 24.10 7.23 -24.44
N LEU A 445 22.99 7.41 -23.73
CA LEU A 445 22.59 8.71 -23.16
C LEU A 445 23.26 8.99 -21.80
N VAL A 446 23.61 7.96 -21.03
CA VAL A 446 24.16 8.11 -19.67
C VAL A 446 25.66 7.84 -19.60
N LYS A 447 26.22 7.09 -20.55
CA LYS A 447 27.62 6.62 -20.53
C LYS A 447 28.62 7.76 -20.40
N GLU A 448 28.52 8.79 -21.23
CA GLU A 448 29.52 9.87 -21.19
C GLU A 448 29.41 10.68 -19.88
N ASN A 449 28.21 10.88 -19.33
CA ASN A 449 28.05 11.48 -18.02
C ASN A 449 28.70 10.60 -16.94
N TYR A 450 28.52 9.27 -17.03
CA TYR A 450 29.14 8.35 -16.09
C TYR A 450 30.67 8.35 -16.18
N VAL A 451 31.23 8.39 -17.40
CA VAL A 451 32.67 8.54 -17.63
C VAL A 451 33.19 9.83 -17.01
N LEU A 452 32.51 10.95 -17.22
CA LEU A 452 32.90 12.25 -16.68
C LEU A 452 32.87 12.25 -15.15
N SER A 453 31.76 11.81 -14.54
CA SER A 453 31.61 11.71 -13.10
C SER A 453 32.66 10.81 -12.46
N ALA A 454 32.85 9.61 -13.01
CA ALA A 454 33.81 8.66 -12.46
C ALA A 454 35.27 9.15 -12.60
N THR A 455 35.60 9.79 -13.72
CA THR A 455 36.92 10.40 -13.93
C THR A 455 37.16 11.52 -12.92
N ALA A 456 36.20 12.42 -12.72
CA ALA A 456 36.32 13.52 -11.77
C ALA A 456 36.55 13.03 -10.34
N ILE A 457 35.77 12.05 -9.89
CA ILE A 457 35.91 11.46 -8.56
C ILE A 457 37.26 10.77 -8.36
N ILE A 458 37.72 9.99 -9.35
CA ILE A 458 39.01 9.28 -9.24
C ILE A 458 40.19 10.25 -9.33
N ALA A 459 40.09 11.29 -10.15
CA ALA A 459 41.09 12.35 -10.22
C ALA A 459 41.18 13.12 -8.90
N ARG A 460 40.04 13.42 -8.28
CA ARG A 460 39.95 14.04 -6.96
C ARG A 460 40.58 13.16 -5.87
N PHE A 461 40.30 11.87 -5.90
CA PHE A 461 40.98 10.90 -5.03
C PHE A 461 42.50 10.95 -5.23
N ALA A 462 42.98 10.84 -6.47
CA ALA A 462 44.42 10.87 -6.78
C ALA A 462 45.09 12.16 -6.28
N LYS A 463 44.46 13.32 -6.52
CA LYS A 463 44.92 14.62 -6.04
C LYS A 463 44.99 14.68 -4.51
N ALA A 464 43.99 14.13 -3.82
CA ALA A 464 43.99 14.04 -2.35
C ALA A 464 45.14 13.18 -1.81
N GLN A 465 45.67 12.25 -2.62
CA GLN A 465 46.86 11.45 -2.29
C GLN A 465 48.18 12.13 -2.69
N GLY A 466 48.16 13.40 -3.15
CA GLY A 466 49.34 14.11 -3.62
C GLY A 466 49.88 13.61 -4.96
N LEU A 467 49.07 12.87 -5.72
CA LEU A 467 49.46 12.31 -7.01
C LEU A 467 49.06 13.25 -8.15
N SER A 468 49.96 13.38 -9.14
CA SER A 468 49.63 13.99 -10.43
C SER A 468 49.30 12.88 -11.42
N ILE A 469 48.15 12.98 -12.07
CA ILE A 469 47.69 12.01 -13.06
C ILE A 469 47.41 12.72 -14.39
N ASN A 470 47.56 11.99 -15.49
CA ASN A 470 47.12 12.46 -16.79
C ASN A 470 45.60 12.24 -16.89
N GLU A 471 44.81 13.30 -16.70
CA GLU A 471 43.35 13.21 -16.71
C GLU A 471 42.77 12.70 -18.04
N ALA A 472 43.40 13.02 -19.17
CA ALA A 472 42.94 12.54 -20.48
C ALA A 472 43.13 11.02 -20.59
N GLU A 473 44.27 10.50 -20.14
CA GLU A 473 44.54 9.06 -20.08
C GLU A 473 43.63 8.36 -19.07
N LEU A 474 43.43 8.94 -17.88
CA LEU A 474 42.50 8.42 -16.89
C LEU A 474 41.08 8.33 -17.47
N LYS A 475 40.61 9.36 -18.17
CA LYS A 475 39.27 9.37 -18.77
C LYS A 475 39.06 8.20 -19.75
N GLU A 476 40.03 7.95 -20.64
CA GLU A 476 39.96 6.80 -21.57
C GLU A 476 40.01 5.46 -20.82
N ASN A 477 40.85 5.36 -19.80
CA ASN A 477 40.92 4.18 -18.94
C ASN A 477 39.59 3.92 -18.21
N ILE A 478 38.94 4.95 -17.66
CA ILE A 478 37.63 4.89 -17.02
C ILE A 478 36.54 4.52 -18.02
N ARG A 479 36.56 5.07 -19.24
CA ARG A 479 35.65 4.62 -20.31
C ARG A 479 35.77 3.12 -20.55
N GLY A 480 37.01 2.60 -20.58
CA GLY A 480 37.26 1.17 -20.69
C GLY A 480 36.75 0.32 -19.51
N LEU A 481 36.67 0.87 -18.30
CA LEU A 481 36.06 0.22 -17.12
C LEU A 481 34.55 0.24 -17.17
N ILE A 482 33.96 1.34 -17.60
CA ILE A 482 32.50 1.49 -17.75
C ILE A 482 31.99 0.58 -18.87
N ASP A 483 32.75 0.41 -19.95
CA ASP A 483 32.47 -0.60 -20.98
C ASP A 483 32.59 -2.03 -20.45
N PHE A 484 33.53 -2.27 -19.54
CA PHE A 484 33.67 -3.55 -18.86
C PHE A 484 32.51 -3.82 -17.91
N GLU A 485 32.04 -2.81 -17.17
CA GLU A 485 30.86 -2.94 -16.32
C GLU A 485 29.60 -3.20 -17.15
N GLN A 486 29.41 -2.50 -18.28
CA GLN A 486 28.31 -2.79 -19.21
C GLN A 486 28.36 -4.24 -19.69
N PHE A 487 29.56 -4.73 -20.07
CA PHE A 487 29.75 -6.13 -20.42
C PHE A 487 29.33 -7.06 -19.27
N ILE A 488 29.73 -6.78 -18.03
CA ILE A 488 29.35 -7.60 -16.88
C ILE A 488 27.83 -7.59 -16.68
N ALA A 489 27.23 -6.39 -16.63
CA ALA A 489 25.80 -6.19 -16.37
C ALA A 489 24.89 -6.81 -17.45
N LEU A 490 25.32 -6.83 -18.71
CA LEU A 490 24.55 -7.47 -19.78
C LEU A 490 24.79 -8.98 -19.87
N THR A 491 26.00 -9.45 -19.53
CA THR A 491 26.42 -10.84 -19.77
C THR A 491 26.08 -11.77 -18.60
N TYR A 492 26.18 -11.29 -17.36
CA TYR A 492 26.08 -12.12 -16.13
C TYR A 492 24.87 -11.76 -15.25
N SER A 493 23.86 -11.12 -15.83
CA SER A 493 22.59 -10.82 -15.18
C SER A 493 21.41 -11.36 -15.97
N THR A 494 20.43 -11.93 -15.29
CA THR A 494 19.19 -12.44 -15.89
C THR A 494 18.24 -11.30 -16.27
N ASP A 495 17.40 -11.52 -17.27
CA ASP A 495 16.39 -10.56 -17.71
C ASP A 495 15.36 -10.26 -16.61
N ALA A 496 14.92 -9.00 -16.50
CA ALA A 496 14.00 -8.56 -15.47
C ALA A 496 12.64 -9.28 -15.54
N LYS A 497 12.17 -9.66 -16.74
CA LYS A 497 10.92 -10.41 -16.94
C LYS A 497 11.03 -11.82 -16.38
N LEU A 498 12.15 -12.49 -16.65
CA LEU A 498 12.43 -13.84 -16.14
C LEU A 498 12.53 -13.88 -14.62
N ARG A 499 13.00 -12.79 -14.00
CA ARG A 499 13.14 -12.63 -12.55
C ARG A 499 11.83 -12.32 -11.81
N ARG A 500 10.70 -12.20 -12.52
CA ARG A 500 9.37 -12.04 -11.90
C ARG A 500 8.83 -13.36 -11.35
N THR A 501 9.37 -14.50 -11.77
CA THR A 501 9.05 -15.83 -11.21
C THR A 501 9.95 -16.13 -10.01
N SER A 502 9.45 -15.96 -8.78
CA SER A 502 10.25 -16.10 -7.55
C SER A 502 10.80 -17.51 -7.32
N GLN A 503 10.04 -18.56 -7.68
CA GLN A 503 10.44 -19.97 -7.47
C GLN A 503 11.80 -20.30 -8.10
N ARG A 504 12.16 -19.68 -9.23
CA ARG A 504 13.44 -19.93 -9.91
C ARG A 504 14.65 -19.52 -9.07
N SER A 505 14.46 -18.60 -8.12
CA SER A 505 15.51 -17.98 -7.32
C SER A 505 15.71 -18.66 -5.96
N TRP A 506 14.93 -19.70 -5.68
CA TRP A 506 15.09 -20.56 -4.52
C TRP A 506 15.91 -21.82 -4.87
N ASN A 507 17.24 -21.70 -4.84
CA ASN A 507 18.18 -22.79 -5.10
C ASN A 507 19.11 -23.01 -3.88
N PRO A 508 18.61 -23.61 -2.79
CA PRO A 508 19.36 -23.76 -1.55
C PRO A 508 20.52 -24.75 -1.70
N MET A 509 21.75 -24.29 -1.48
CA MET A 509 23.00 -25.05 -1.59
C MET A 509 23.77 -25.02 -0.26
N SER A 510 24.51 -26.08 0.08
CA SER A 510 25.49 -25.99 1.17
C SER A 510 26.70 -25.15 0.72
N VAL A 511 27.47 -24.60 1.66
CA VAL A 511 28.71 -23.88 1.34
C VAL A 511 29.72 -24.76 0.57
N ASN A 512 29.70 -26.08 0.80
CA ASN A 512 30.52 -27.01 0.04
C ASN A 512 30.03 -27.18 -1.41
N ASP A 513 28.71 -27.23 -1.63
CA ASP A 513 28.12 -27.37 -2.98
C ASP A 513 28.41 -26.15 -3.85
N LEU A 514 28.58 -24.97 -3.24
CA LEU A 514 28.99 -23.75 -3.96
C LEU A 514 30.34 -23.90 -4.67
N ALA A 515 31.19 -24.86 -4.28
CA ALA A 515 32.45 -25.16 -4.96
C ALA A 515 32.26 -25.51 -6.45
N LYS A 516 31.03 -25.86 -6.88
CA LYS A 516 30.64 -25.95 -8.29
C LYS A 516 30.91 -24.65 -9.06
N TYR A 517 30.73 -23.49 -8.42
CA TYR A 517 31.02 -22.18 -9.00
C TYR A 517 32.48 -21.81 -8.73
N SER A 518 33.36 -22.17 -9.66
CA SER A 518 34.81 -22.23 -9.44
C SER A 518 35.53 -20.88 -9.43
N PHE A 519 34.87 -19.77 -9.79
CA PHE A 519 35.50 -18.44 -9.83
C PHE A 519 35.82 -17.88 -8.42
N LEU A 520 35.26 -18.45 -7.36
CA LEU A 520 35.39 -17.94 -6.00
C LEU A 520 35.71 -19.04 -4.98
N ASP A 521 36.54 -18.72 -3.99
CA ASP A 521 36.65 -19.53 -2.78
C ASP A 521 35.52 -19.18 -1.80
N TRP A 522 34.41 -19.90 -1.89
CA TRP A 522 33.22 -19.66 -1.07
C TRP A 522 33.45 -19.82 0.43
N LYS A 523 34.40 -20.66 0.85
CA LYS A 523 34.74 -20.79 2.28
C LYS A 523 35.48 -19.55 2.77
N ALA A 524 36.39 -19.00 1.97
CA ALA A 524 37.02 -17.72 2.27
C ALA A 524 36.00 -16.57 2.27
N TYR A 525 35.05 -16.57 1.32
CA TYR A 525 34.00 -15.56 1.25
C TYR A 525 33.08 -15.59 2.48
N MET A 526 32.62 -16.76 2.91
CA MET A 526 31.74 -16.90 4.08
C MET A 526 32.43 -16.52 5.40
N LYS A 527 33.77 -16.57 5.48
CA LYS A 527 34.53 -16.03 6.62
C LYS A 527 34.51 -14.50 6.71
N GLN A 528 34.08 -13.81 5.65
CA GLN A 528 33.94 -12.35 5.64
C GLN A 528 32.55 -11.89 6.09
N VAL A 529 31.56 -12.79 6.24
CA VAL A 529 30.22 -12.47 6.78
C VAL A 529 30.36 -11.79 8.15
N PRO A 530 29.50 -10.82 8.52
CA PRO A 530 29.61 -10.13 9.80
C PRO A 530 29.65 -11.09 10.99
N GLU A 531 30.44 -10.74 12.02
CA GLU A 531 30.68 -11.58 13.20
C GLU A 531 29.40 -12.05 13.88
N VAL A 532 28.40 -11.17 13.93
CA VAL A 532 27.06 -11.45 14.47
C VAL A 532 26.37 -12.67 13.86
N ALA A 533 26.74 -13.09 12.65
CA ALA A 533 26.18 -14.24 11.94
C ALA A 533 27.19 -15.38 11.70
N GLN A 534 28.45 -15.23 12.12
CA GLN A 534 29.51 -16.24 11.89
C GLN A 534 29.15 -17.61 12.49
N GLU A 535 28.56 -17.63 13.68
CA GLU A 535 28.12 -18.88 14.31
C GLU A 535 27.10 -19.63 13.45
N VAL A 536 26.25 -18.92 12.69
CA VAL A 536 25.23 -19.53 11.82
C VAL A 536 25.86 -20.00 10.52
N VAL A 537 26.62 -19.14 9.83
CA VAL A 537 27.13 -19.44 8.47
C VAL A 537 28.24 -20.50 8.44
N GLN A 538 28.92 -20.72 9.56
CA GLN A 538 29.97 -21.75 9.68
C GLN A 538 29.42 -23.15 10.01
N LYS A 539 28.11 -23.28 10.31
CA LYS A 539 27.49 -24.59 10.57
C LYS A 539 27.49 -25.42 9.28
N SER A 540 27.80 -26.71 9.39
CA SER A 540 27.75 -27.64 8.24
C SER A 540 26.34 -27.79 7.65
N THR A 541 25.32 -27.48 8.43
CA THR A 541 23.90 -27.47 8.03
C THR A 541 23.47 -26.17 7.38
N PHE A 542 24.32 -25.12 7.39
CA PHE A 542 23.98 -23.84 6.79
C PHE A 542 23.80 -24.00 5.27
N ARG A 543 22.71 -23.41 4.78
CA ARG A 543 22.39 -23.37 3.36
C ARG A 543 22.18 -21.93 2.94
N VAL A 544 22.56 -21.64 1.71
CA VAL A 544 22.39 -20.34 1.06
C VAL A 544 21.72 -20.56 -0.28
N SER A 545 20.74 -19.74 -0.62
CA SER A 545 20.04 -19.83 -1.90
C SER A 545 20.79 -19.03 -2.97
N VAL A 546 21.13 -19.66 -4.09
CA VAL A 546 21.68 -18.95 -5.25
C VAL A 546 20.53 -18.50 -6.14
N TYR A 547 20.40 -17.18 -6.35
CA TYR A 547 19.27 -16.59 -7.05
C TYR A 547 19.25 -16.92 -8.54
N GLU A 548 20.43 -16.92 -9.18
CA GLU A 548 20.59 -17.18 -10.62
C GLU A 548 21.76 -18.15 -10.88
N PRO A 549 21.57 -19.46 -10.67
CA PRO A 549 22.63 -20.46 -10.81
C PRO A 549 23.36 -20.40 -12.16
N GLU A 550 22.61 -20.21 -13.26
CA GLU A 550 23.17 -20.16 -14.62
C GLU A 550 24.17 -19.03 -14.81
N GLN A 551 23.95 -17.87 -14.17
CA GLN A 551 24.86 -16.74 -14.27
C GLN A 551 26.18 -17.01 -13.54
N TYR A 552 26.13 -17.73 -12.42
CA TYR A 552 27.32 -18.13 -11.68
C TYR A 552 28.10 -19.22 -12.41
N GLU A 553 27.41 -20.16 -13.07
CA GLU A 553 28.07 -21.13 -13.95
C GLU A 553 28.77 -20.43 -15.12
N LYS A 554 28.10 -19.46 -15.74
CA LYS A 554 28.67 -18.65 -16.81
C LYS A 554 29.89 -17.88 -16.34
N MET A 555 29.79 -17.20 -15.20
CA MET A 555 30.93 -16.50 -14.58
C MET A 555 32.08 -17.46 -14.27
N SER A 556 31.80 -18.68 -13.79
CA SER A 556 32.81 -19.70 -13.52
C SER A 556 33.58 -20.15 -14.76
N ARG A 557 32.88 -20.29 -15.90
CA ARG A 557 33.51 -20.65 -17.19
C ARG A 557 34.35 -19.51 -17.76
N ASP A 558 33.85 -18.29 -17.65
CA ASP A 558 34.40 -17.14 -18.36
C ASP A 558 35.42 -16.35 -17.54
N TYR A 559 35.48 -16.52 -16.21
CA TYR A 559 36.37 -15.76 -15.34
C TYR A 559 37.82 -15.77 -15.83
N GLU A 560 38.27 -16.92 -16.34
CA GLU A 560 39.64 -17.09 -16.84
C GLU A 560 39.94 -16.31 -18.12
N SER A 561 38.93 -15.79 -18.83
CA SER A 561 39.10 -14.96 -20.04
C SER A 561 38.95 -13.46 -19.78
N TRP A 562 38.58 -13.03 -18.57
CA TRP A 562 38.37 -11.61 -18.28
C TRP A 562 39.68 -10.82 -18.23
N ASP A 563 39.64 -9.56 -18.68
CA ASP A 563 40.80 -8.67 -18.60
C ASP A 563 41.17 -8.39 -17.12
N GLN A 564 42.36 -8.84 -16.71
CA GLN A 564 42.82 -8.72 -15.33
C GLN A 564 43.01 -7.26 -14.88
N THR A 565 43.44 -6.39 -15.80
CA THR A 565 43.65 -4.98 -15.50
C THR A 565 42.32 -4.30 -15.29
N LYS A 566 41.34 -4.56 -16.15
CA LYS A 566 39.99 -4.00 -16.02
C LYS A 566 39.29 -4.53 -14.77
N LEU A 567 39.36 -5.82 -14.47
CA LEU A 567 38.73 -6.40 -13.26
C LEU A 567 39.23 -5.73 -11.97
N VAL A 568 40.55 -5.65 -11.80
CA VAL A 568 41.14 -5.06 -10.59
C VAL A 568 40.76 -3.59 -10.46
N ASN A 569 40.95 -2.80 -11.52
CA ASN A 569 40.66 -1.37 -11.48
C ASN A 569 39.15 -1.08 -11.42
N TYR A 570 38.29 -1.97 -11.93
CA TYR A 570 36.84 -1.91 -11.78
C TYR A 570 36.42 -2.00 -10.31
N LEU A 571 36.93 -2.96 -9.56
CA LEU A 571 36.61 -3.11 -8.13
C LEU A 571 37.08 -1.89 -7.31
N PHE A 572 38.23 -1.30 -7.66
CA PHE A 572 38.67 -0.03 -7.08
C PHE A 572 37.78 1.15 -7.45
N MET A 573 37.38 1.25 -8.73
CA MET A 573 36.43 2.27 -9.18
C MET A 573 35.13 2.18 -8.38
N ARG A 574 34.55 0.98 -8.24
CA ARG A 574 33.35 0.75 -7.42
C ARG A 574 33.59 1.20 -5.97
N LEU A 575 34.69 0.78 -5.34
CA LEU A 575 35.03 1.21 -3.98
C LEU A 575 35.07 2.73 -3.82
N VAL A 576 35.75 3.43 -4.73
CA VAL A 576 35.96 4.89 -4.64
C VAL A 576 34.69 5.67 -4.96
N LEU A 577 33.94 5.28 -5.99
CA LEU A 577 32.68 5.95 -6.35
C LEU A 577 31.64 5.81 -5.24
N GLU A 578 31.51 4.62 -4.68
CA GLU A 578 30.52 4.34 -3.65
C GLU A 578 30.87 5.03 -2.33
N ASN A 579 32.16 5.21 -2.03
CA ASN A 579 32.67 5.94 -0.88
C ASN A 579 33.04 7.40 -1.21
N ALA A 580 32.48 7.99 -2.26
CA ALA A 580 32.83 9.34 -2.68
C ALA A 580 32.49 10.40 -1.62
N GLN A 581 31.58 10.11 -0.67
CA GLN A 581 31.25 11.02 0.42
C GLN A 581 32.43 11.39 1.32
N TYR A 582 33.50 10.58 1.29
CA TYR A 582 34.73 10.86 2.00
C TYR A 582 35.75 11.69 1.20
N LEU A 583 35.34 12.31 0.08
CA LEU A 583 36.15 13.25 -0.70
C LEU A 583 35.60 14.68 -0.62
N PRO A 584 36.47 15.69 -0.52
CA PRO A 584 36.04 17.08 -0.56
C PRO A 584 35.35 17.48 -1.86
N SER A 585 34.16 18.08 -1.77
CA SER A 585 33.40 18.61 -2.92
C SER A 585 33.07 17.55 -3.99
N TYR A 586 32.74 16.33 -3.56
CA TYR A 586 32.39 15.22 -4.45
C TYR A 586 30.98 15.35 -5.06
N ALA A 587 30.03 15.96 -4.34
CA ALA A 587 28.61 15.88 -4.68
C ALA A 587 28.29 16.45 -6.07
N SER A 588 28.95 17.55 -6.46
CA SER A 588 28.80 18.17 -7.78
C SER A 588 29.21 17.25 -8.93
N ASP A 589 30.16 16.33 -8.68
CA ASP A 589 30.66 15.42 -9.72
C ASP A 589 29.60 14.38 -10.10
N PHE A 590 28.56 14.17 -9.26
CA PHE A 590 27.45 13.26 -9.53
C PHE A 590 26.18 13.95 -10.07
N GLU A 591 26.15 15.28 -10.23
CA GLU A 591 24.96 16.00 -10.69
C GLU A 591 24.46 15.55 -12.08
N LEU A 592 25.37 15.01 -12.90
CA LEU A 592 25.05 14.51 -14.25
C LEU A 592 24.59 13.04 -14.27
N MET A 593 24.77 12.31 -13.16
CA MET A 593 24.37 10.91 -13.03
C MET A 593 22.86 10.81 -12.81
N PRO A 594 22.20 9.75 -13.31
CA PRO A 594 20.81 9.50 -12.97
C PRO A 594 20.65 9.25 -11.46
N GLU A 595 19.51 9.66 -10.93
CA GLU A 595 19.02 9.23 -9.62
C GLU A 595 18.18 7.97 -9.84
N GLU A 596 18.36 6.98 -8.96
CA GLU A 596 17.53 5.77 -8.96
C GLU A 596 16.41 5.92 -7.91
N PRO A 597 15.25 5.27 -8.13
CA PRO A 597 14.23 5.16 -7.10
C PRO A 597 14.80 4.47 -5.86
N MET A 598 14.26 4.82 -4.69
CA MET A 598 14.56 4.13 -3.44
C MET A 598 13.96 2.73 -3.48
N GLU A 599 14.77 1.70 -3.22
CA GLU A 599 14.33 0.31 -3.10
C GLU A 599 14.32 -0.12 -1.62
N LEU A 600 13.42 -1.04 -1.26
CA LEU A 600 13.39 -1.59 0.09
C LEU A 600 14.44 -2.70 0.29
N GLY A 601 15.01 -2.76 1.49
CA GLY A 601 16.00 -3.75 1.89
C GLY A 601 17.44 -3.26 1.70
N ARG A 602 18.34 -4.18 1.33
CA ARG A 602 19.79 -3.89 1.26
C ARG A 602 20.12 -3.00 0.07
N GLU A 603 20.14 -1.70 0.29
CA GLU A 603 20.62 -0.67 -0.65
C GLU A 603 21.68 0.21 0.01
N ARG A 604 22.68 0.64 -0.76
CA ARG A 604 23.64 1.62 -0.28
C ARG A 604 23.07 3.01 -0.44
N LEU A 605 22.92 3.75 0.67
CA LEU A 605 22.43 5.12 0.65
C LEU A 605 23.39 6.05 -0.10
N HIS A 606 22.97 6.55 -1.26
CA HIS A 606 23.69 7.56 -2.03
C HIS A 606 23.31 8.98 -1.60
N PHE A 607 23.68 9.37 -0.38
CA PHE A 607 23.36 10.72 0.08
C PHE A 607 24.27 11.75 -0.61
N ARG A 608 23.68 12.78 -1.23
CA ARG A 608 24.39 13.88 -1.89
C ARG A 608 23.92 15.20 -1.27
N PHE A 609 24.74 15.80 -0.42
CA PHE A 609 24.42 17.13 0.12
C PHE A 609 24.50 18.17 -1.00
N ARG A 610 23.40 18.87 -1.24
CA ARG A 610 23.48 20.15 -1.95
C ARG A 610 24.17 21.14 -1.02
N ARG A 611 25.25 21.77 -1.47
CA ARG A 611 25.94 22.79 -0.67
C ARG A 611 24.97 23.94 -0.40
N THR A 612 24.83 24.29 0.87
CA THR A 612 24.05 25.44 1.35
C THR A 612 24.79 26.08 2.52
N ASP A 613 24.82 27.41 2.54
CA ASP A 613 25.38 28.18 3.67
C ASP A 613 24.28 28.56 4.69
N ASN A 614 23.01 28.23 4.40
CA ASN A 614 21.89 28.42 5.32
C ASN A 614 21.89 27.31 6.39
N LEU A 615 21.99 27.71 7.67
CA LEU A 615 21.99 26.77 8.79
C LEU A 615 20.73 25.91 8.84
N GLU A 616 19.56 26.46 8.53
CA GLU A 616 18.29 25.72 8.55
C GLU A 616 18.31 24.57 7.52
N ASP A 617 18.73 24.86 6.28
CA ASP A 617 18.87 23.83 5.25
C ASP A 617 19.91 22.76 5.64
N VAL A 618 21.01 23.16 6.29
CA VAL A 618 22.02 22.22 6.82
C VAL A 618 21.39 21.29 7.86
N MET A 619 20.63 21.84 8.81
CA MET A 619 19.93 21.07 9.84
C MET A 619 18.93 20.08 9.23
N ILE A 620 18.14 20.52 8.24
CA ILE A 620 17.17 19.69 7.52
C ILE A 620 17.86 18.52 6.82
N ASN A 621 18.97 18.78 6.10
CA ASN A 621 19.71 17.74 5.40
C ASN A 621 20.33 16.73 6.38
N CYS A 622 20.87 17.21 7.50
CA CYS A 622 21.44 16.35 8.54
C CYS A 622 20.37 15.51 9.26
N ALA A 623 19.18 16.06 9.49
CA ALA A 623 18.03 15.31 10.01
C ALA A 623 17.58 14.20 9.04
N ALA A 624 17.53 14.49 7.73
CA ALA A 624 17.22 13.50 6.70
C ALA A 624 18.24 12.34 6.70
N MET A 625 19.52 12.66 6.86
CA MET A 625 20.55 11.65 6.97
C MET A 625 20.45 10.83 8.25
N ALA A 626 20.24 11.49 9.39
CA ALA A 626 20.03 10.81 10.66
C ALA A 626 18.83 9.86 10.57
N ASN A 627 17.75 10.25 9.88
CA ASN A 627 16.60 9.37 9.64
C ASN A 627 17.00 8.10 8.87
N SER A 628 17.93 8.21 7.93
CA SER A 628 18.37 7.07 7.10
C SER A 628 19.24 6.06 7.87
N LEU A 629 19.99 6.50 8.89
CA LEU A 629 20.94 5.64 9.64
C LEU A 629 20.47 5.28 11.06
N LEU A 630 19.59 6.09 11.66
CA LEU A 630 19.05 5.96 13.02
C LEU A 630 17.51 6.00 12.98
N GLN A 631 16.94 5.23 12.05
CA GLN A 631 15.54 5.31 11.63
C GLN A 631 14.51 5.29 12.75
N TYR A 632 14.67 4.41 13.74
CA TYR A 632 13.72 4.30 14.84
C TYR A 632 13.88 5.41 15.88
N ALA A 633 15.11 5.93 16.07
CA ALA A 633 15.35 7.03 16.98
C ALA A 633 14.81 8.35 16.40
N ILE A 634 15.09 8.63 15.12
CA ILE A 634 14.55 9.80 14.44
C ILE A 634 13.04 9.68 14.20
N GLY A 635 12.54 8.47 13.90
CA GLY A 635 11.11 8.19 13.89
C GLY A 635 10.43 8.58 15.20
N ARG A 636 11.03 8.23 16.36
CA ARG A 636 10.54 8.65 17.67
C ARG A 636 10.52 10.18 17.84
N VAL A 637 11.57 10.88 17.41
CA VAL A 637 11.62 12.35 17.44
C VAL A 637 10.46 12.95 16.64
N TYR A 638 10.23 12.46 15.42
CA TYR A 638 9.13 12.93 14.57
C TYR A 638 7.76 12.68 15.20
N ILE A 639 7.53 11.50 15.76
CA ILE A 639 6.26 11.14 16.40
C ILE A 639 5.99 12.02 17.62
N ASP A 640 7.00 12.30 18.44
CA ASP A 640 6.85 13.18 19.60
C ASP A 640 6.53 14.63 19.19
N HIS A 641 6.97 15.07 18.01
CA HIS A 641 6.59 16.37 17.45
C HIS A 641 5.17 16.37 16.87
N ALA A 642 4.85 15.43 15.98
CA ALA A 642 3.59 15.42 15.23
C ALA A 642 2.40 14.91 16.06
N TYR A 643 2.64 13.94 16.97
CA TYR A 643 1.64 13.28 17.80
C TYR A 643 2.13 13.18 19.26
N PRO A 644 2.21 14.33 19.99
CA PRO A 644 2.85 14.39 21.31
C PRO A 644 2.11 13.65 22.43
N THR A 645 0.79 13.43 22.29
CA THR A 645 -0.04 12.79 23.33
C THR A 645 -0.42 11.36 22.96
N GLU A 646 -0.73 10.54 23.97
CA GLU A 646 -1.19 9.17 23.76
C GLU A 646 -2.52 9.12 22.99
N GLU A 647 -3.42 10.06 23.23
CA GLU A 647 -4.70 10.17 22.52
C GLU A 647 -4.50 10.45 21.03
N LYS A 648 -3.59 11.37 20.66
CA LYS A 648 -3.28 11.65 19.25
C LYS A 648 -2.63 10.45 18.56
N ARG A 649 -1.76 9.73 19.26
CA ARG A 649 -1.11 8.50 18.77
C ARG A 649 -2.11 7.36 18.59
N LYS A 650 -3.07 7.23 19.49
CA LYS A 650 -4.17 6.27 19.40
C LYS A 650 -5.08 6.63 18.23
N LEU A 651 -5.51 7.89 18.15
CA LEU A 651 -6.37 8.39 17.08
C LEU A 651 -5.77 8.14 15.69
N ILE A 652 -4.50 8.46 15.45
CA ILE A 652 -3.88 8.25 14.13
C ILE A 652 -3.79 6.76 13.77
N LYS A 653 -3.52 5.88 14.74
CA LYS A 653 -3.48 4.43 14.51
C LYS A 653 -4.86 3.84 14.24
N GLU A 654 -5.86 4.23 15.02
CA GLU A 654 -7.22 3.71 14.89
C GLU A 654 -7.91 4.22 13.64
N SER A 655 -7.79 5.51 13.32
CA SER A 655 -8.41 6.11 12.14
C SER A 655 -7.81 5.56 10.83
N ALA A 656 -6.48 5.56 10.70
CA ALA A 656 -5.82 4.99 9.52
C ALA A 656 -6.01 3.46 9.45
N GLY A 657 -5.84 2.74 10.56
CA GLY A 657 -6.00 1.30 10.63
C GLY A 657 -7.42 0.83 10.31
N GLY A 658 -8.45 1.52 10.81
CA GLY A 658 -9.84 1.24 10.49
C GLY A 658 -10.15 1.43 9.01
N MET A 659 -9.60 2.46 8.37
CA MET A 659 -9.71 2.67 6.93
C MET A 659 -9.04 1.55 6.13
N ILE A 660 -7.79 1.20 6.47
CA ILE A 660 -7.03 0.13 5.80
C ILE A 660 -7.78 -1.21 5.93
N GLN A 661 -8.30 -1.53 7.11
CA GLN A 661 -9.10 -2.72 7.33
C GLN A 661 -10.36 -2.73 6.45
N ASN A 662 -11.05 -1.59 6.32
CA ASN A 662 -12.22 -1.48 5.45
C ASN A 662 -11.86 -1.70 3.96
N VAL A 663 -10.70 -1.22 3.52
CA VAL A 663 -10.19 -1.51 2.17
C VAL A 663 -9.93 -3.00 1.97
N ILE A 664 -9.35 -3.69 2.96
CA ILE A 664 -9.16 -5.16 2.91
C ILE A 664 -10.50 -5.89 2.79
N HIS A 665 -11.49 -5.54 3.64
CA HIS A 665 -12.83 -6.13 3.58
C HIS A 665 -13.54 -5.86 2.24
N SER A 666 -13.31 -4.67 1.67
CA SER A 666 -13.90 -4.30 0.39
C SER A 666 -13.29 -5.10 -0.76
N PHE A 667 -11.98 -5.35 -0.74
CA PHE A 667 -11.32 -6.24 -1.70
C PHE A 667 -11.78 -7.69 -1.56
N GLN A 668 -11.97 -8.19 -0.33
CA GLN A 668 -12.58 -9.50 -0.10
C GLN A 668 -13.92 -9.64 -0.83
N GLY A 669 -14.82 -8.66 -0.66
CA GLY A 669 -16.09 -8.64 -1.39
C GLY A 669 -15.95 -8.48 -2.92
N MET A 670 -14.81 -8.02 -3.44
CA MET A 670 -14.53 -8.05 -4.88
C MET A 670 -14.22 -9.46 -5.36
N LEU A 671 -13.46 -10.25 -4.57
CA LEU A 671 -13.06 -11.62 -4.91
C LEU A 671 -14.27 -12.53 -5.18
N ASP A 672 -15.35 -12.37 -4.42
CA ASP A 672 -16.60 -13.13 -4.61
C ASP A 672 -17.16 -12.98 -6.02
N SER A 673 -17.10 -11.76 -6.56
CA SER A 673 -17.70 -11.42 -7.85
C SER A 673 -16.92 -11.99 -9.04
N LEU A 674 -15.65 -12.35 -8.89
CA LEU A 674 -14.76 -12.70 -10.00
C LEU A 674 -15.22 -13.98 -10.71
N ASP A 675 -15.60 -13.86 -11.97
CA ASP A 675 -16.06 -14.98 -12.81
C ASP A 675 -14.92 -15.80 -13.42
N TRP A 676 -13.71 -15.26 -13.43
CA TRP A 676 -12.51 -15.90 -13.97
C TRP A 676 -11.69 -16.67 -12.92
N MET A 677 -12.17 -16.77 -11.68
CA MET A 677 -11.54 -17.57 -10.62
C MET A 677 -12.46 -18.70 -10.16
N THR A 678 -11.90 -19.89 -9.98
CA THR A 678 -12.63 -21.00 -9.36
C THR A 678 -12.89 -20.74 -7.87
N GLN A 679 -13.84 -21.46 -7.29
CA GLN A 679 -14.13 -21.36 -5.85
C GLN A 679 -12.93 -21.73 -4.96
N GLU A 680 -12.13 -22.72 -5.37
CA GLU A 680 -10.92 -23.10 -4.62
C GLU A 680 -9.88 -21.97 -4.64
N THR A 681 -9.67 -21.36 -5.81
CA THR A 681 -8.72 -20.26 -5.94
C THR A 681 -9.22 -19.00 -5.21
N LYS A 682 -10.53 -18.71 -5.20
CA LYS A 682 -11.13 -17.66 -4.37
C LYS A 682 -10.90 -17.89 -2.88
N GLN A 683 -11.12 -19.12 -2.39
CA GLN A 683 -10.88 -19.48 -0.99
C GLN A 683 -9.42 -19.22 -0.58
N ARG A 684 -8.44 -19.55 -1.43
CA ARG A 684 -7.02 -19.26 -1.18
C ARG A 684 -6.72 -17.76 -1.16
N ALA A 685 -7.36 -16.98 -2.05
CA ALA A 685 -7.26 -15.53 -2.03
C ALA A 685 -7.82 -14.95 -0.73
N TYR A 686 -8.95 -15.47 -0.26
CA TYR A 686 -9.55 -15.13 1.03
C TYR A 686 -8.62 -15.43 2.20
N GLU A 687 -8.10 -16.66 2.29
CA GLU A 687 -7.12 -17.04 3.32
C GLU A 687 -5.92 -16.08 3.33
N LYS A 688 -5.43 -15.70 2.15
CA LYS A 688 -4.35 -14.72 2.03
C LYS A 688 -4.73 -13.36 2.60
N THR A 689 -5.90 -12.82 2.26
CA THR A 689 -6.37 -11.53 2.81
C THR A 689 -6.57 -11.58 4.32
N MET A 690 -7.14 -12.66 4.87
CA MET A 690 -7.27 -12.88 6.32
C MET A 690 -5.91 -12.96 7.02
N GLY A 691 -4.90 -13.46 6.31
CA GLY A 691 -3.53 -13.53 6.79
C GLY A 691 -2.80 -12.19 6.81
N VAL A 692 -3.27 -11.12 6.14
CA VAL A 692 -2.52 -9.86 6.01
C VAL A 692 -2.29 -9.20 7.38
N VAL A 693 -1.03 -8.91 7.69
CA VAL A 693 -0.66 -8.13 8.89
C VAL A 693 -0.63 -6.65 8.56
N GLN A 694 -1.29 -5.82 9.37
CA GLN A 694 -1.28 -4.37 9.24
C GLN A 694 -0.26 -3.72 10.18
N ASN A 695 0.65 -2.95 9.60
CA ASN A 695 1.68 -2.20 10.32
C ASN A 695 1.39 -0.70 10.15
N VAL A 696 0.71 -0.10 11.14
CA VAL A 696 0.16 1.26 11.03
C VAL A 696 0.93 2.25 11.91
N ALA A 697 1.29 3.39 11.30
CA ALA A 697 2.00 4.53 11.84
C ALA A 697 3.44 4.22 12.32
N PHE A 698 3.59 3.44 13.39
CA PHE A 698 4.90 3.14 13.95
C PHE A 698 4.88 1.91 14.87
N PRO A 699 6.00 1.17 14.93
CA PRO A 699 6.12 0.01 15.81
C PRO A 699 6.16 0.45 17.27
N SER A 700 5.35 -0.16 18.13
CA SER A 700 5.13 0.32 19.51
C SER A 700 6.40 0.38 20.35
N PHE A 701 7.41 -0.47 20.09
CA PHE A 701 8.63 -0.53 20.89
C PHE A 701 9.43 0.78 20.91
N ILE A 702 9.33 1.62 19.86
CA ILE A 702 10.09 2.88 19.79
C ILE A 702 9.57 3.95 20.76
N MET A 703 8.35 3.76 21.29
CA MET A 703 7.76 4.63 22.30
C MET A 703 8.29 4.35 23.71
N TYR A 704 9.03 3.25 23.91
CA TYR A 704 9.59 2.87 25.20
C TYR A 704 11.12 2.97 25.17
N ASN A 705 11.68 3.91 25.93
CA ASN A 705 13.11 4.19 25.94
C ASN A 705 13.96 2.92 26.17
N GLN A 706 13.53 2.02 27.07
CA GLN A 706 14.26 0.78 27.33
C GLN A 706 14.36 -0.13 26.10
N LEU A 707 13.30 -0.24 25.30
CA LEU A 707 13.27 -1.08 24.10
C LEU A 707 13.97 -0.39 22.92
N LEU A 708 13.81 0.92 22.79
CA LEU A 708 14.51 1.71 21.79
C LEU A 708 16.03 1.69 22.03
N ASP A 709 16.46 1.94 23.27
CA ASP A 709 17.88 1.85 23.66
C ASP A 709 18.41 0.44 23.45
N ALA A 710 17.61 -0.58 23.75
CA ALA A 710 17.96 -1.97 23.51
C ALA A 710 18.30 -2.29 22.06
N HIS A 711 17.58 -1.68 21.10
CA HIS A 711 17.84 -1.80 19.67
C HIS A 711 19.22 -1.25 19.29
N TYR A 712 19.62 -0.10 19.86
CA TYR A 712 20.89 0.58 19.56
C TYR A 712 22.05 0.24 20.52
N ARG A 713 21.91 -0.77 21.39
CA ARG A 713 22.97 -1.18 22.34
C ARG A 713 24.27 -1.64 21.67
N GLY A 714 24.19 -2.18 20.46
CA GLY A 714 25.34 -2.72 19.73
C GLY A 714 26.27 -1.68 19.11
N ILE A 715 25.96 -0.38 19.23
CA ILE A 715 26.76 0.71 18.66
C ILE A 715 27.07 1.75 19.74
N GLU A 716 28.30 2.25 19.79
CA GLU A 716 28.71 3.35 20.65
C GLU A 716 29.26 4.49 19.78
N LEU A 717 28.78 5.70 20.03
CA LEU A 717 29.27 6.94 19.41
C LEU A 717 29.96 7.76 20.51
N ASN A 718 31.14 8.31 20.22
CA ASN A 718 31.90 9.16 21.15
C ASN A 718 32.21 10.51 20.49
N PRO A 719 31.33 11.52 20.61
CA PRO A 719 31.52 12.83 19.98
C PRO A 719 32.79 13.58 20.42
N ALA A 720 33.42 13.19 21.53
CA ALA A 720 34.67 13.80 21.98
C ALA A 720 35.89 13.31 21.17
N GLU A 721 35.82 12.13 20.54
CA GLU A 721 36.92 11.49 19.82
C GLU A 721 36.61 11.27 18.33
N GLU A 722 35.33 11.25 17.98
CA GLU A 722 34.81 10.88 16.67
C GLU A 722 34.22 12.09 15.96
N ASN A 723 34.56 12.25 14.68
CA ASN A 723 33.84 13.18 13.82
C ASN A 723 32.69 12.46 13.10
N TYR A 724 31.89 13.25 12.40
CA TYR A 724 30.77 12.80 11.58
C TYR A 724 31.06 11.58 10.68
N TYR A 725 32.22 11.53 10.01
CA TYR A 725 32.55 10.42 9.10
C TYR A 725 32.98 9.14 9.82
N ASP A 726 33.55 9.26 11.02
CA ASP A 726 33.80 8.11 11.91
C ASP A 726 32.44 7.51 12.33
N MET A 727 31.50 8.34 12.77
CA MET A 727 30.15 7.93 13.17
C MET A 727 29.37 7.33 12.00
N TRP A 728 29.41 7.94 10.80
CA TRP A 728 28.80 7.39 9.60
C TRP A 728 29.31 5.97 9.34
N THR A 729 30.63 5.78 9.38
CA THR A 729 31.26 4.47 9.12
C THR A 729 30.75 3.41 10.09
N LYS A 730 30.68 3.74 11.39
CA LYS A 730 30.13 2.86 12.42
C LYS A 730 28.65 2.54 12.18
N LEU A 731 27.82 3.54 11.86
CA LEU A 731 26.40 3.35 11.62
C LEU A 731 26.13 2.50 10.37
N THR A 732 26.94 2.65 9.33
CA THR A 732 26.84 1.81 8.12
C THR A 732 27.14 0.35 8.44
N LEU A 733 28.21 0.08 9.20
CA LEU A 733 28.53 -1.28 9.65
C LEU A 733 27.45 -1.86 10.56
N PHE A 734 26.93 -1.05 11.49
CA PHE A 734 25.85 -1.46 12.36
C PHE A 734 24.59 -1.86 11.58
N HIS A 735 24.22 -1.13 10.53
CA HIS A 735 23.09 -1.49 9.67
C HIS A 735 23.30 -2.83 8.94
N ILE A 736 24.52 -3.07 8.42
CA ILE A 736 24.88 -4.37 7.84
C ILE A 736 24.78 -5.46 8.92
N GLU A 737 25.27 -5.24 10.14
CA GLU A 737 25.15 -6.20 11.22
C GLU A 737 23.69 -6.49 11.61
N LEU A 738 22.80 -5.49 11.58
CA LEU A 738 21.37 -5.68 11.83
C LEU A 738 20.75 -6.63 10.80
N GLU A 739 21.03 -6.43 9.50
CA GLU A 739 20.53 -7.31 8.43
C GLU A 739 20.97 -8.77 8.66
N TYR A 740 22.25 -8.99 8.96
CA TYR A 740 22.79 -10.34 9.14
C TYR A 740 22.40 -10.98 10.48
N ARG A 741 22.05 -10.18 11.49
CA ARG A 741 21.52 -10.69 12.76
C ARG A 741 20.22 -11.48 12.55
N ASN A 742 19.42 -11.14 11.54
CA ASN A 742 18.18 -11.85 11.21
C ASN A 742 18.40 -13.35 10.96
N LEU A 743 19.59 -13.78 10.52
CA LEU A 743 19.92 -15.21 10.36
C LEU A 743 19.90 -16.00 11.68
N ARG A 744 19.89 -15.33 12.84
CA ARG A 744 19.77 -15.95 14.16
C ARG A 744 18.33 -16.03 14.65
N GLU A 745 17.41 -15.34 14.00
CA GLU A 745 16.01 -15.33 14.39
C GLU A 745 15.33 -16.64 14.01
N LYS A 746 14.56 -17.20 14.95
CA LYS A 746 13.90 -18.49 14.75
C LYS A 746 12.64 -18.38 13.89
N GLN A 747 12.06 -17.19 13.81
CA GLN A 747 10.84 -16.90 13.07
C GLN A 747 10.88 -15.48 12.53
N VAL A 748 10.19 -15.24 11.42
CA VAL A 748 10.03 -13.91 10.85
C VAL A 748 9.11 -13.07 11.73
N ASN A 749 9.51 -11.83 12.02
CA ASN A 749 8.65 -10.85 12.68
C ASN A 749 7.80 -10.10 11.65
N ARG A 750 6.55 -10.55 11.47
CA ARG A 750 5.62 -9.96 10.48
C ARG A 750 5.18 -8.53 10.81
N HIS A 751 5.39 -8.10 12.06
CA HIS A 751 5.10 -6.75 12.54
C HIS A 751 6.29 -5.79 12.45
N ASP A 752 7.41 -6.24 11.89
CA ASP A 752 8.51 -5.35 11.57
C ASP A 752 8.11 -4.46 10.39
N PHE A 753 8.43 -3.17 10.51
CA PHE A 753 8.23 -2.23 9.42
C PHE A 753 9.29 -2.45 8.34
N ASP A 754 10.50 -2.92 8.72
CA ASP A 754 11.66 -3.06 7.84
C ASP A 754 11.99 -1.75 7.07
N GLY A 755 11.75 -0.61 7.73
CA GLY A 755 11.88 0.72 7.15
C GLY A 755 11.66 1.84 8.17
N GLN A 756 11.88 3.10 7.76
CA GLN A 756 11.84 4.22 8.69
C GLN A 756 10.40 4.72 8.96
N PRO A 757 9.97 4.88 10.23
CA PRO A 757 8.63 5.39 10.54
C PRO A 757 8.36 6.81 10.00
N ALA A 758 9.39 7.65 9.93
CA ALA A 758 9.31 9.03 9.41
C ALA A 758 9.51 9.14 7.89
N THR A 759 9.36 8.04 7.14
CA THR A 759 9.41 8.06 5.67
C THR A 759 8.02 8.30 5.08
N VAL A 760 7.97 9.10 4.01
CA VAL A 760 6.76 9.30 3.19
C VAL A 760 6.75 8.25 2.09
N ASN A 761 6.23 7.07 2.42
CA ASN A 761 5.95 5.98 1.49
C ASN A 761 4.97 4.98 2.14
N ALA A 762 4.55 3.96 1.40
CA ALA A 762 3.90 2.75 1.93
C ALA A 762 4.50 1.52 1.22
N TRP A 763 4.30 0.32 1.76
CA TRP A 763 4.78 -0.90 1.10
C TRP A 763 4.07 -2.18 1.54
N TYR A 764 4.03 -3.14 0.61
CA TYR A 764 3.69 -4.54 0.85
C TYR A 764 4.93 -5.44 0.89
N MET A 765 5.08 -6.24 1.95
CA MET A 765 6.17 -7.20 2.09
C MET A 765 5.67 -8.63 1.84
N ARG A 766 5.91 -9.16 0.63
CA ARG A 766 5.49 -10.51 0.22
C ARG A 766 5.89 -11.61 1.20
N GLY A 767 7.15 -11.62 1.63
CA GLY A 767 7.69 -12.62 2.56
C GLY A 767 7.14 -12.54 3.99
N PHE A 768 6.37 -11.50 4.30
CA PHE A 768 5.75 -11.23 5.58
C PHE A 768 4.22 -11.29 5.47
N ASN A 769 3.66 -11.30 4.25
CA ASN A 769 2.25 -10.99 3.97
C ASN A 769 1.76 -9.84 4.86
N SER A 770 2.43 -8.68 4.78
CA SER A 770 2.13 -7.49 5.58
C SER A 770 2.05 -6.23 4.71
N ILE A 771 1.17 -5.31 5.11
CA ILE A 771 1.05 -3.95 4.57
C ILE A 771 1.49 -2.94 5.62
N THR A 772 2.37 -2.02 5.24
CA THR A 772 2.99 -1.06 6.16
C THR A 772 2.75 0.37 5.72
N PHE A 773 2.21 1.19 6.64
CA PHE A 773 1.94 2.62 6.45
C PHE A 773 2.64 3.41 7.56
N PRO A 774 3.89 3.84 7.34
CA PRO A 774 4.63 4.69 8.26
C PRO A 774 3.90 6.00 8.57
N VAL A 775 4.12 6.54 9.76
CA VAL A 775 3.49 7.78 10.20
C VAL A 775 3.82 8.95 9.27
N GLY A 776 4.95 8.90 8.55
CA GLY A 776 5.32 9.91 7.58
C GLY A 776 4.33 10.06 6.42
N ILE A 777 3.61 9.01 6.00
CA ILE A 777 2.56 9.13 4.96
C ILE A 777 1.19 9.49 5.54
N LEU A 778 0.96 9.35 6.85
CA LEU A 778 -0.33 9.55 7.50
C LEU A 778 -0.64 11.03 7.81
N GLN A 779 -0.49 11.88 6.81
CA GLN A 779 -0.73 13.32 6.88
C GLN A 779 -1.19 13.89 5.52
N PRO A 780 -1.72 15.12 5.45
CA PRO A 780 -2.04 15.77 4.19
C PRO A 780 -0.86 15.79 3.21
N PRO A 781 -1.09 15.56 1.90
CA PRO A 781 -2.40 15.41 1.26
C PRO A 781 -2.97 13.98 1.27
N PHE A 782 -2.29 13.00 1.87
CA PHE A 782 -2.71 11.60 1.79
C PHE A 782 -3.82 11.27 2.78
N PHE A 783 -3.72 11.80 4.00
CA PHE A 783 -4.64 11.48 5.09
C PHE A 783 -4.75 12.58 6.14
N HIS A 784 -5.95 12.80 6.67
CA HIS A 784 -6.14 13.52 7.92
C HIS A 784 -7.35 12.94 8.66
N PRO A 785 -7.28 12.67 9.98
CA PRO A 785 -8.38 12.02 10.72
C PRO A 785 -9.74 12.71 10.60
N LEU A 786 -9.73 14.03 10.37
CA LEU A 786 -10.93 14.88 10.28
C LEU A 786 -11.18 15.44 8.87
N TRP A 787 -10.48 14.97 7.83
CA TRP A 787 -10.84 15.31 6.45
C TRP A 787 -12.09 14.57 6.01
N PRO A 788 -12.82 15.09 4.99
CA PRO A 788 -13.87 14.33 4.36
C PRO A 788 -13.39 12.93 3.96
N THR A 789 -14.18 11.93 4.29
CA THR A 789 -14.00 10.53 3.96
C THR A 789 -13.66 10.35 2.49
N SER A 790 -14.31 11.07 1.57
CA SER A 790 -13.97 11.00 0.15
C SER A 790 -12.52 11.37 -0.16
N ALA A 791 -11.99 12.44 0.44
CA ALA A 791 -10.61 12.87 0.22
C ALA A 791 -9.62 11.85 0.80
N ASN A 792 -9.94 11.37 2.00
CA ASN A 792 -9.18 10.36 2.75
C ASN A 792 -9.10 9.01 2.02
N TYR A 793 -10.22 8.49 1.50
CA TYR A 793 -10.23 7.27 0.71
C TYR A 793 -9.64 7.47 -0.69
N GLY A 794 -9.80 8.65 -1.30
CA GLY A 794 -9.15 8.99 -2.57
C GLY A 794 -7.63 9.14 -2.45
N GLY A 795 -7.13 9.49 -1.27
CA GLY A 795 -5.71 9.56 -0.93
C GLY A 795 -5.19 8.24 -0.34
N LEU A 796 -5.14 8.16 0.99
CA LEU A 796 -4.63 6.99 1.72
C LEU A 796 -5.43 5.71 1.41
N GLY A 797 -6.74 5.78 1.19
CA GLY A 797 -7.53 4.59 0.83
C GLY A 797 -7.05 3.95 -0.47
N VAL A 798 -6.78 4.74 -1.51
CA VAL A 798 -6.22 4.23 -2.79
C VAL A 798 -4.82 3.68 -2.58
N ILE A 799 -3.97 4.35 -1.79
CA ILE A 799 -2.63 3.83 -1.45
C ILE A 799 -2.75 2.51 -0.69
N ALA A 800 -3.72 2.39 0.23
CA ALA A 800 -3.97 1.16 0.96
C ALA A 800 -4.44 0.03 0.06
N GLY A 801 -5.30 0.33 -0.91
CA GLY A 801 -5.71 -0.59 -1.95
C GLY A 801 -4.53 -1.01 -2.81
N HIS A 802 -3.68 -0.07 -3.22
CA HIS A 802 -2.49 -0.32 -4.03
C HIS A 802 -1.54 -1.32 -3.32
N GLU A 803 -1.19 -1.07 -2.05
CA GLU A 803 -0.34 -1.99 -1.29
C GLU A 803 -1.02 -3.36 -1.07
N LEU A 804 -2.33 -3.40 -0.86
CA LEU A 804 -3.04 -4.67 -0.75
C LEU A 804 -2.92 -5.49 -2.04
N ILE A 805 -3.09 -4.84 -3.20
CA ILE A 805 -3.00 -5.50 -4.51
C ILE A 805 -1.59 -5.94 -4.85
N HIS A 806 -0.52 -5.39 -4.26
CA HIS A 806 0.82 -6.01 -4.36
C HIS A 806 0.89 -7.42 -3.75
N GLY A 807 -0.05 -7.77 -2.86
CA GLY A 807 -0.28 -9.15 -2.45
C GLY A 807 -0.89 -10.04 -3.55
N PHE A 808 -1.45 -9.45 -4.58
CA PHE A 808 -2.17 -10.12 -5.66
C PHE A 808 -1.65 -9.74 -7.06
N ASP A 809 -0.58 -8.96 -7.19
CA ASP A 809 0.07 -8.71 -8.48
C ASP A 809 0.81 -9.96 -8.99
N ASP A 810 1.48 -9.85 -10.14
CA ASP A 810 2.18 -10.96 -10.79
C ASP A 810 3.28 -11.60 -9.92
N LYS A 811 3.87 -10.84 -8.98
CA LYS A 811 4.81 -11.34 -7.98
C LYS A 811 4.09 -11.77 -6.71
N GLY A 812 3.05 -11.05 -6.30
CA GLY A 812 2.27 -11.25 -5.09
C GLY A 812 1.55 -12.59 -5.05
N VAL A 813 0.90 -13.00 -6.14
CA VAL A 813 0.16 -14.28 -6.23
C VAL A 813 1.04 -15.53 -6.02
N GLN A 814 2.36 -15.37 -6.04
CA GLN A 814 3.30 -16.46 -5.76
C GLN A 814 3.52 -16.71 -4.26
N TRP A 815 2.83 -15.97 -3.38
CA TRP A 815 3.00 -16.02 -1.93
C TRP A 815 1.68 -16.29 -1.22
N GLY A 816 1.72 -17.07 -0.14
CA GLY A 816 0.57 -17.51 0.64
C GLY A 816 0.27 -16.65 1.87
N PRO A 817 -0.70 -17.06 2.71
CA PRO A 817 -1.23 -16.29 3.84
C PRO A 817 -0.22 -15.99 4.95
N THR A 818 0.86 -16.77 5.09
CA THR A 818 1.89 -16.54 6.12
C THR A 818 3.17 -15.93 5.56
N GLY A 819 3.14 -15.49 4.29
CA GLY A 819 4.31 -14.95 3.59
C GLY A 819 5.23 -16.02 3.03
N GLU A 820 4.76 -17.27 2.91
CA GLU A 820 5.48 -18.36 2.28
C GLU A 820 5.35 -18.31 0.75
N MET A 821 6.44 -18.56 0.03
CA MET A 821 6.41 -18.74 -1.42
C MET A 821 5.73 -20.07 -1.73
N VAL A 822 4.70 -20.03 -2.57
CA VAL A 822 3.91 -21.20 -2.98
C VAL A 822 4.49 -21.77 -4.26
N TYR A 823 4.81 -23.07 -4.24
CA TYR A 823 5.21 -23.81 -5.42
C TYR A 823 3.99 -24.04 -6.32
N ARG A 824 4.14 -23.74 -7.62
CA ARG A 824 3.08 -24.01 -8.60
C ARG A 824 2.75 -25.51 -8.64
N ASN A 825 1.48 -25.84 -8.71
CA ASN A 825 0.96 -27.22 -8.77
C ASN A 825 0.89 -27.77 -10.21
N CYS A 826 1.05 -26.93 -11.23
CA CYS A 826 1.15 -27.32 -12.64
C CYS A 826 2.11 -26.39 -13.40
N ASP A 827 2.51 -26.75 -14.62
CA ASP A 827 3.48 -25.95 -15.40
C ASP A 827 2.91 -24.61 -15.88
N GLU A 828 1.60 -24.57 -16.15
CA GLU A 828 0.89 -23.36 -16.56
C GLU A 828 0.36 -22.53 -15.38
N CYS A 829 0.45 -23.04 -14.15
CA CYS A 829 -0.13 -22.43 -12.96
C CYS A 829 0.78 -21.34 -12.37
N THR A 830 0.16 -20.27 -11.86
CA THR A 830 0.87 -19.17 -11.19
C THR A 830 0.60 -19.20 -9.69
N GLY A 831 1.64 -19.45 -8.89
CA GLY A 831 1.55 -19.38 -7.43
C GLY A 831 0.50 -20.32 -6.84
N TRP A 832 -0.42 -19.78 -6.06
CA TRP A 832 -1.51 -20.53 -5.42
C TRP A 832 -2.76 -20.71 -6.31
N MET A 833 -2.76 -20.23 -7.56
CA MET A 833 -3.90 -20.36 -8.47
C MET A 833 -3.91 -21.72 -9.17
N ASP A 834 -5.10 -22.25 -9.47
CA ASP A 834 -5.26 -23.32 -10.45
C ASP A 834 -5.07 -22.82 -11.90
N LYS A 835 -5.17 -23.74 -12.87
CA LYS A 835 -4.93 -23.46 -14.28
C LYS A 835 -5.94 -22.44 -14.85
N GLU A 836 -7.23 -22.62 -14.60
CA GLU A 836 -8.29 -21.76 -15.13
C GLU A 836 -8.15 -20.33 -14.59
N SER A 837 -7.95 -20.21 -13.29
CA SER A 837 -7.76 -18.92 -12.62
C SER A 837 -6.45 -18.25 -13.06
N THR A 838 -5.40 -19.03 -13.34
CA THR A 838 -4.16 -18.52 -13.93
C THR A 838 -4.36 -17.98 -15.34
N GLU A 839 -5.16 -18.64 -16.17
CA GLU A 839 -5.51 -18.15 -17.51
C GLU A 839 -6.27 -16.82 -17.43
N GLY A 840 -7.25 -16.71 -16.52
CA GLY A 840 -7.97 -15.47 -16.23
C GLY A 840 -7.06 -14.34 -15.75
N PHE A 841 -6.22 -14.60 -14.75
CA PHE A 841 -5.24 -13.64 -14.24
C PHE A 841 -4.30 -13.14 -15.34
N ASN A 842 -3.76 -14.06 -16.15
CA ASN A 842 -2.85 -13.72 -17.24
C ASN A 842 -3.55 -12.91 -18.34
N ALA A 843 -4.83 -13.16 -18.62
CA ALA A 843 -5.60 -12.37 -19.57
C ALA A 843 -5.81 -10.92 -19.09
N MET A 844 -6.17 -10.75 -17.81
CA MET A 844 -6.27 -9.44 -17.18
C MET A 844 -4.93 -8.69 -17.22
N ALA A 845 -3.84 -9.34 -16.79
CA ALA A 845 -2.51 -8.73 -16.78
C ALA A 845 -2.03 -8.34 -18.19
N ARG A 846 -2.31 -9.16 -19.20
CA ARG A 846 -2.01 -8.83 -20.61
C ARG A 846 -2.76 -7.61 -21.08
N CYS A 847 -4.03 -7.43 -20.71
CA CYS A 847 -4.76 -6.22 -21.04
C CYS A 847 -4.04 -4.98 -20.52
N VAL A 848 -3.65 -4.98 -19.24
CA VAL A 848 -2.93 -3.87 -18.60
C VAL A 848 -1.58 -3.61 -19.26
N ILE A 849 -0.83 -4.67 -19.59
CA ILE A 849 0.46 -4.57 -20.29
C ILE A 849 0.28 -3.90 -21.67
N ASP A 850 -0.70 -4.36 -22.44
CA ASP A 850 -0.93 -3.89 -23.81
C ASP A 850 -1.47 -2.46 -23.82
N GLU A 851 -2.35 -2.12 -22.86
CA GLU A 851 -2.92 -0.78 -22.71
C GLU A 851 -1.84 0.24 -22.32
N TYR A 852 -1.12 0.01 -21.23
CA TYR A 852 -0.09 0.95 -20.78
C TYR A 852 1.08 1.01 -21.77
N GLY A 853 1.35 -0.06 -22.50
CA GLY A 853 2.35 -0.10 -23.58
C GLY A 853 2.10 0.92 -24.72
N GLN A 854 0.89 1.46 -24.83
CA GLN A 854 0.51 2.45 -25.84
C GLN A 854 0.71 3.90 -25.38
N PHE A 855 1.08 4.13 -24.12
CA PHE A 855 1.28 5.47 -23.59
C PHE A 855 2.66 6.01 -23.96
N CYS A 856 2.69 6.92 -24.94
CA CYS A 856 3.90 7.42 -25.58
C CYS A 856 4.12 8.92 -25.36
N PRO A 857 4.65 9.36 -24.19
CA PRO A 857 4.77 10.79 -23.88
C PRO A 857 5.96 11.47 -24.56
N LEU A 858 6.83 10.73 -25.24
CA LEU A 858 8.06 11.24 -25.85
C LEU A 858 8.03 11.17 -27.38
N ASP A 859 8.79 12.06 -28.01
CA ASP A 859 8.98 12.09 -29.45
C ASP A 859 9.80 10.87 -29.93
N PRO A 860 9.23 9.97 -30.76
CA PRO A 860 9.92 8.78 -31.26
C PRO A 860 11.14 9.09 -32.13
N SER A 861 11.25 10.29 -32.68
CA SER A 861 12.42 10.71 -33.47
C SER A 861 13.65 11.02 -32.60
N LYS A 862 13.44 11.24 -31.30
CA LYS A 862 14.50 11.62 -30.33
C LYS A 862 14.77 10.52 -29.31
N PHE A 863 13.74 9.80 -28.88
CA PHE A 863 13.83 8.84 -27.78
C PHE A 863 13.39 7.44 -28.23
N THR A 864 14.09 6.40 -27.78
CA THR A 864 13.68 5.01 -27.98
C THR A 864 14.16 4.17 -26.79
N PRO A 865 13.25 3.66 -25.93
CA PRO A 865 11.80 3.72 -26.01
C PRO A 865 11.24 5.14 -25.82
N HIS A 866 10.08 5.39 -26.41
CA HIS A 866 9.33 6.64 -26.25
C HIS A 866 7.96 6.41 -25.58
N CYS A 867 7.67 5.16 -25.22
CA CYS A 867 6.45 4.72 -24.57
C CYS A 867 6.74 3.99 -23.27
N VAL A 868 5.75 3.95 -22.38
CA VAL A 868 5.76 3.15 -21.16
C VAL A 868 5.97 1.68 -21.51
N ASN A 869 6.83 1.01 -20.75
CA ASN A 869 7.02 -0.42 -20.87
C ASN A 869 5.99 -1.16 -20.01
N GLY A 870 4.84 -1.51 -20.60
CA GLY A 870 3.74 -2.15 -19.87
C GLY A 870 4.15 -3.44 -19.14
N THR A 871 5.15 -4.19 -19.63
CA THR A 871 5.67 -5.37 -18.91
C THR A 871 6.49 -5.00 -17.68
N LEU A 872 7.28 -3.92 -17.75
CA LEU A 872 8.04 -3.43 -16.59
C LEU A 872 7.07 -2.94 -15.51
N THR A 873 6.07 -2.15 -15.93
CA THR A 873 5.15 -1.45 -15.03
C THR A 873 3.90 -2.23 -14.61
N GLN A 874 3.72 -3.46 -15.12
CA GLN A 874 2.49 -4.24 -14.89
C GLN A 874 2.09 -4.39 -13.42
N GLY A 875 3.05 -4.61 -12.50
CA GLY A 875 2.75 -4.83 -11.08
C GLY A 875 2.13 -3.58 -10.45
N GLU A 876 2.76 -2.43 -10.68
CA GLU A 876 2.31 -1.12 -10.23
C GLU A 876 0.97 -0.72 -10.88
N ASN A 877 0.80 -0.98 -12.18
CA ASN A 877 -0.44 -0.65 -12.87
C ASN A 877 -1.61 -1.53 -12.41
N ILE A 878 -1.38 -2.84 -12.19
CA ILE A 878 -2.39 -3.73 -11.60
C ILE A 878 -2.76 -3.25 -10.20
N ALA A 879 -1.77 -2.81 -9.42
CA ALA A 879 -1.99 -2.26 -8.08
C ALA A 879 -2.77 -0.95 -8.08
N ASP A 880 -2.48 -0.01 -8.99
CA ASP A 880 -3.26 1.22 -9.15
C ASP A 880 -4.72 0.94 -9.52
N ASN A 881 -4.94 0.07 -10.50
CA ASN A 881 -6.28 -0.26 -10.99
C ASN A 881 -7.06 -1.08 -9.95
N GLY A 882 -6.49 -2.14 -9.38
CA GLY A 882 -7.20 -2.90 -8.33
C GLY A 882 -7.42 -2.06 -7.06
N GLY A 883 -6.44 -1.21 -6.71
CA GLY A 883 -6.44 -0.41 -5.51
C GLY A 883 -7.52 0.66 -5.49
N ILE A 884 -7.74 1.36 -6.61
CA ILE A 884 -8.83 2.36 -6.69
C ILE A 884 -10.21 1.72 -6.55
N HIS A 885 -10.42 0.52 -7.11
CA HIS A 885 -11.68 -0.21 -6.98
C HIS A 885 -11.95 -0.60 -5.53
N ALA A 886 -10.95 -1.17 -4.84
CA ALA A 886 -11.05 -1.52 -3.42
C ALA A 886 -11.31 -0.29 -2.54
N ALA A 887 -10.59 0.81 -2.78
CA ALA A 887 -10.72 2.06 -2.03
C ALA A 887 -12.08 2.74 -2.23
N TYR A 888 -12.56 2.84 -3.47
CA TYR A 888 -13.85 3.45 -3.75
C TYR A 888 -14.99 2.60 -3.19
N ARG A 889 -14.93 1.27 -3.33
CA ARG A 889 -15.91 0.37 -2.70
C ARG A 889 -15.92 0.53 -1.18
N ALA A 890 -14.75 0.67 -0.56
CA ALA A 890 -14.62 0.91 0.87
C ALA A 890 -15.21 2.27 1.28
N TYR A 891 -14.94 3.32 0.52
CA TYR A 891 -15.55 4.64 0.68
C TYR A 891 -17.08 4.58 0.60
N ARG A 892 -17.62 3.91 -0.43
CA ARG A 892 -19.07 3.78 -0.64
C ARG A 892 -19.73 2.94 0.45
N THR A 893 -19.04 1.91 0.93
CA THR A 893 -19.48 1.11 2.09
C THR A 893 -19.49 1.97 3.35
N HIS A 894 -18.45 2.78 3.57
CA HIS A 894 -18.37 3.66 4.73
C HIS A 894 -19.54 4.66 4.76
N ILE A 895 -19.79 5.40 3.68
CA ILE A 895 -20.91 6.36 3.64
C ILE A 895 -22.28 5.66 3.66
N GLY A 896 -22.39 4.43 3.15
CA GLY A 896 -23.62 3.65 3.23
C GLY A 896 -23.97 3.20 4.66
N LEU A 897 -22.98 3.18 5.56
CA LEU A 897 -23.15 2.84 6.97
C LEU A 897 -23.24 4.07 7.87
N ASN A 898 -22.46 5.11 7.57
CA ASN A 898 -22.26 6.25 8.46
C ASN A 898 -22.93 7.54 7.95
N GLY A 899 -23.53 7.52 6.76
CA GLY A 899 -24.05 8.69 6.07
C GLY A 899 -22.98 9.47 5.30
N GLN A 900 -23.43 10.47 4.55
CA GLN A 900 -22.54 11.31 3.74
C GLN A 900 -21.95 12.47 4.55
N ASP A 901 -20.66 12.73 4.35
CA ASP A 901 -19.99 13.89 4.93
C ASP A 901 -20.65 15.21 4.49
N PRO A 902 -20.49 16.29 5.28
CA PRO A 902 -20.74 17.64 4.79
C PRO A 902 -19.87 18.00 3.59
N LEU A 903 -20.35 18.91 2.76
CA LEU A 903 -19.58 19.56 1.72
C LEU A 903 -18.52 20.49 2.29
N LEU A 904 -17.51 20.73 1.46
CA LEU A 904 -16.41 21.63 1.75
C LEU A 904 -16.88 23.09 1.92
N PRO A 905 -16.30 23.85 2.88
CA PRO A 905 -16.70 25.21 3.21
C PRO A 905 -16.11 26.26 2.24
N ASP A 906 -16.31 26.04 0.93
CA ASP A 906 -15.85 26.94 -0.13
C ASP A 906 -16.91 27.08 -1.22
N ARG A 907 -16.92 28.24 -1.89
CA ARG A 907 -17.90 28.54 -2.94
C ARG A 907 -17.77 27.61 -4.15
N LEU A 908 -16.55 27.27 -4.57
CA LEU A 908 -16.31 26.39 -5.70
C LEU A 908 -16.32 24.93 -5.27
N PHE A 909 -15.51 24.57 -4.27
CA PHE A 909 -15.34 23.18 -3.86
C PHE A 909 -16.57 22.63 -3.13
N GLY A 910 -17.38 23.48 -2.52
CA GLY A 910 -18.70 23.12 -2.00
C GLY A 910 -19.75 22.84 -3.09
N GLN A 911 -19.41 22.88 -4.39
CA GLN A 911 -20.29 22.42 -5.47
C GLN A 911 -19.97 20.99 -5.92
N PHE A 912 -18.82 20.44 -5.54
CA PHE A 912 -18.44 19.07 -5.89
C PHE A 912 -19.17 18.11 -4.97
N ASN A 913 -19.71 17.03 -5.54
CA ASN A 913 -20.16 15.92 -4.71
C ASN A 913 -18.95 15.10 -4.22
N HIS A 914 -19.17 14.25 -3.22
CA HIS A 914 -18.07 13.50 -2.62
C HIS A 914 -17.47 12.43 -3.55
N ASP A 915 -18.20 11.92 -4.53
CA ASP A 915 -17.63 11.02 -5.54
C ASP A 915 -16.62 11.76 -6.43
N GLN A 916 -16.93 13.00 -6.83
CA GLN A 916 -16.00 13.86 -7.55
C GLN A 916 -14.79 14.22 -6.69
N LEU A 917 -14.99 14.54 -5.40
CA LEU A 917 -13.89 14.81 -4.47
C LEU A 917 -12.98 13.60 -4.25
N PHE A 918 -13.51 12.38 -4.27
CA PHE A 918 -12.71 11.15 -4.21
C PHE A 918 -11.73 11.08 -5.38
N PHE A 919 -12.24 11.20 -6.62
CA PHE A 919 -11.39 11.11 -7.81
C PHE A 919 -10.44 12.30 -7.93
N LEU A 920 -10.87 13.49 -7.50
CA LEU A 920 -10.01 14.66 -7.45
C LEU A 920 -8.85 14.46 -6.46
N SER A 921 -9.12 13.92 -5.27
CA SER A 921 -8.08 13.61 -4.27
C SER A 921 -7.10 12.56 -4.80
N PHE A 922 -7.62 11.50 -5.43
CA PHE A 922 -6.80 10.48 -6.10
C PHE A 922 -5.83 11.09 -7.11
N ALA A 923 -6.32 11.92 -8.03
CA ALA A 923 -5.46 12.54 -9.04
C ALA A 923 -4.44 13.50 -8.41
N GLN A 924 -4.82 14.22 -7.35
CA GLN A 924 -3.96 15.24 -6.74
C GLN A 924 -2.78 14.69 -5.94
N VAL A 925 -2.87 13.45 -5.43
CA VAL A 925 -1.72 12.72 -4.88
C VAL A 925 -0.58 12.60 -5.89
N TRP A 926 -0.92 12.52 -7.18
CA TRP A 926 0.00 12.35 -8.29
C TRP A 926 0.37 13.67 -8.99
N CYS A 927 -0.08 14.83 -8.49
CA CYS A 927 0.30 16.09 -9.10
C CYS A 927 1.80 16.33 -8.98
N GLU A 928 2.40 16.66 -10.12
CA GLU A 928 3.79 17.09 -10.23
C GLU A 928 3.95 18.01 -11.43
N LYS A 929 4.93 18.91 -11.35
CA LYS A 929 5.38 19.64 -12.54
C LYS A 929 5.93 18.64 -13.57
N ARG A 930 5.49 18.76 -14.83
CA ARG A 930 5.96 17.89 -15.93
C ARG A 930 7.49 17.80 -15.93
N ARG A 931 8.01 16.57 -15.87
CA ARG A 931 9.44 16.27 -15.99
C ARG A 931 9.99 16.73 -17.33
N THR A 932 11.28 17.08 -17.38
CA THR A 932 11.97 17.29 -18.66
C THR A 932 11.99 15.98 -19.46
N ASP A 933 12.04 16.07 -20.79
CA ASP A 933 12.01 14.88 -21.66
C ASP A 933 13.12 13.88 -21.30
N ASP A 934 14.32 14.34 -20.96
CA ASP A 934 15.42 13.47 -20.50
C ASP A 934 15.11 12.75 -19.18
N ARG A 935 14.45 13.42 -18.22
CA ARG A 935 14.07 12.81 -16.95
C ARG A 935 12.93 11.82 -17.13
N LEU A 936 11.96 12.15 -17.97
CA LEU A 936 10.88 11.23 -18.33
C LEU A 936 11.42 10.00 -19.06
N TYR A 937 12.34 10.17 -20.01
CA TYR A 937 12.99 9.06 -20.69
C TYR A 937 13.70 8.12 -19.71
N ARG A 938 14.44 8.65 -18.75
CA ARG A 938 15.07 7.84 -17.69
C ARG A 938 14.04 7.06 -16.89
N GLN A 939 12.93 7.71 -16.50
CA GLN A 939 11.83 7.05 -15.81
C GLN A 939 11.28 5.86 -16.62
N LEU A 940 10.95 6.06 -17.90
CA LEU A 940 10.41 5.00 -18.76
C LEU A 940 11.33 3.78 -18.91
N MET A 941 12.64 3.96 -18.73
CA MET A 941 13.61 2.89 -18.85
C MET A 941 13.71 2.00 -17.61
N VAL A 942 13.55 2.57 -16.41
CA VAL A 942 14.03 1.93 -15.18
C VAL A 942 13.03 1.91 -14.05
N ASP A 943 12.11 2.86 -14.01
CA ASP A 943 11.12 2.96 -12.94
C ASP A 943 10.04 1.89 -13.18
N PRO A 944 9.76 1.01 -12.21
CA PRO A 944 8.63 0.10 -12.31
C PRO A 944 7.29 0.83 -12.27
N HIS A 945 7.23 2.10 -11.87
CA HIS A 945 6.01 2.87 -11.88
C HIS A 945 5.81 3.58 -13.22
N SER A 946 4.56 3.60 -13.70
CA SER A 946 4.18 4.49 -14.80
C SER A 946 4.32 5.96 -14.38
N PRO A 947 4.63 6.89 -15.31
CA PRO A 947 4.63 8.32 -15.01
C PRO A 947 3.31 8.77 -14.39
N ALA A 948 3.36 9.75 -13.48
CA ALA A 948 2.23 10.16 -12.66
C ALA A 948 0.93 10.41 -13.45
N MET A 949 1.02 11.09 -14.61
CA MET A 949 -0.13 11.32 -15.48
C MET A 949 -0.81 10.03 -15.98
N TYR A 950 -0.03 8.96 -16.22
CA TYR A 950 -0.54 7.68 -16.69
C TYR A 950 -0.99 6.76 -15.56
N ARG A 951 -0.51 6.98 -14.33
CA ARG A 951 -1.13 6.39 -13.14
C ARG A 951 -2.55 6.91 -12.96
N VAL A 952 -2.78 8.21 -13.19
CA VAL A 952 -4.13 8.80 -13.17
C VAL A 952 -4.95 8.38 -14.38
N PHE A 953 -4.46 8.64 -15.60
CA PHE A 953 -5.19 8.38 -16.83
C PHE A 953 -5.53 6.90 -17.03
N GLY A 954 -4.53 6.02 -16.94
CA GLY A 954 -4.71 4.58 -17.17
C GLY A 954 -5.66 3.93 -16.16
N THR A 955 -5.65 4.42 -14.91
CA THR A 955 -6.54 3.92 -13.86
C THR A 955 -7.98 4.39 -14.05
N LEU A 956 -8.20 5.68 -14.36
CA LEU A 956 -9.55 6.23 -14.47
C LEU A 956 -10.28 5.77 -15.73
N GLN A 957 -9.58 5.58 -16.86
CA GLN A 957 -10.21 5.07 -18.08
C GLN A 957 -10.75 3.64 -17.91
N ASN A 958 -10.17 2.87 -16.97
CA ASN A 958 -10.59 1.52 -16.64
C ASN A 958 -11.69 1.46 -15.59
N TYR A 959 -12.13 2.62 -15.06
CA TYR A 959 -13.05 2.64 -13.94
C TYR A 959 -14.37 3.39 -14.24
N PRO A 960 -15.46 2.65 -14.56
CA PRO A 960 -16.75 3.25 -14.91
C PRO A 960 -17.33 4.22 -13.86
N ALA A 961 -17.02 4.06 -12.57
CA ALA A 961 -17.49 4.97 -11.52
C ALA A 961 -17.00 6.42 -11.73
N PHE A 962 -15.81 6.62 -12.30
CA PHE A 962 -15.31 7.95 -12.65
C PHE A 962 -16.21 8.64 -13.68
N ARG A 963 -16.57 7.89 -14.73
CA ARG A 963 -17.48 8.36 -15.79
C ARG A 963 -18.81 8.82 -15.19
N VAL A 964 -19.36 8.08 -14.24
CA VAL A 964 -20.60 8.44 -13.55
C VAL A 964 -20.41 9.73 -12.73
N ALA A 965 -19.36 9.81 -11.93
CA ALA A 965 -19.11 10.95 -11.04
C ALA A 965 -18.96 12.29 -11.78
N TYR A 966 -18.32 12.28 -12.96
CA TYR A 966 -18.10 13.47 -13.78
C TYR A 966 -19.05 13.60 -14.98
N ASN A 967 -20.03 12.70 -15.10
CA ASN A 967 -20.99 12.64 -16.20
C ASN A 967 -20.31 12.64 -17.58
N CYS A 968 -19.26 11.82 -17.73
CA CYS A 968 -18.50 11.79 -18.97
C CYS A 968 -19.25 11.04 -20.09
N PRO A 969 -19.26 11.59 -21.32
CA PRO A 969 -19.80 10.89 -22.47
C PRO A 969 -19.11 9.54 -22.66
N ALA A 970 -19.87 8.52 -23.11
CA ALA A 970 -19.25 7.29 -23.57
C ALA A 970 -18.26 7.59 -24.70
N GLU A 971 -17.12 6.89 -24.72
CA GLU A 971 -16.03 7.07 -25.68
C GLU A 971 -15.23 8.37 -25.50
N SER A 972 -15.41 9.13 -24.41
CA SER A 972 -14.45 10.17 -24.06
C SER A 972 -13.09 9.54 -23.70
N PRO A 973 -11.96 10.28 -23.78
CA PRO A 973 -10.64 9.72 -23.50
C PRO A 973 -10.53 9.00 -22.14
N TYR A 974 -11.18 9.52 -21.10
CA TYR A 974 -11.22 8.94 -19.75
C TYR A 974 -12.44 8.01 -19.51
N ALA A 975 -13.28 7.77 -20.52
CA ALA A 975 -14.45 6.90 -20.43
C ALA A 975 -14.65 6.06 -21.71
N PRO A 976 -13.62 5.35 -22.20
CA PRO A 976 -13.75 4.49 -23.37
C PRO A 976 -14.67 3.31 -23.07
N LYS A 977 -15.41 2.81 -24.08
CA LYS A 977 -16.20 1.58 -23.87
C LYS A 977 -15.33 0.33 -23.75
N LYS A 978 -14.18 0.33 -24.43
CA LYS A 978 -13.19 -0.74 -24.33
C LYS A 978 -12.11 -0.30 -23.37
N HIS A 979 -12.02 -1.00 -22.25
CA HIS A 979 -11.05 -0.76 -21.21
C HIS A 979 -10.65 -2.09 -20.56
N CYS A 980 -9.61 -2.09 -19.72
CA CYS A 980 -9.22 -3.28 -18.98
C CYS A 980 -10.10 -3.49 -17.76
N ASN A 981 -10.42 -4.77 -17.49
CA ASN A 981 -11.14 -5.23 -16.30
C ASN A 981 -10.12 -5.81 -15.31
N VAL A 982 -9.71 -5.01 -14.32
CA VAL A 982 -8.67 -5.38 -13.36
C VAL A 982 -9.29 -5.70 -12.00
N TRP A 983 -9.12 -6.93 -11.52
CA TRP A 983 -9.73 -7.41 -10.27
C TRP A 983 -11.25 -7.22 -10.19
N VAL A 984 -11.92 -7.33 -11.34
CA VAL A 984 -13.38 -7.29 -11.49
C VAL A 984 -13.85 -8.42 -12.43
N PRO A 985 -15.16 -8.73 -12.49
CA PRO A 985 -15.70 -9.75 -13.40
C PRO A 985 -15.51 -9.36 -14.87
N ASN A 986 -15.39 -10.36 -15.75
CA ASN A 986 -15.35 -10.14 -17.21
C ASN A 986 -16.73 -9.84 -17.79
N TYR A 987 -17.77 -10.42 -17.20
CA TYR A 987 -19.15 -10.19 -17.61
C TYR A 987 -19.71 -8.94 -16.93
N THR A 988 -20.15 -7.97 -17.73
CA THR A 988 -21.09 -6.95 -17.27
C THR A 988 -22.49 -7.55 -17.38
N PRO A 989 -23.29 -7.64 -16.30
CA PRO A 989 -24.64 -8.20 -16.31
C PRO A 989 -25.54 -7.62 -17.40
#